data_AF-A0A6L3EM33-F1
#
_entry.id   AF-A0A6L3EM33-F1
#
_cell.length_a   1.000
_cell.length_b   1.000
_cell.length_c   1.000
_cell.angle_alpha   90.00
_cell.angle_beta   90.00
_cell.angle_gamma   90.00
#
_symmetry.space_group_name_H-M   'P 1'
#
loop_
_entity.id
_entity.type
_entity.pdbx_description
1 polymer ?
#
loop_
_entity_poly.entity_id
_entity_poly.type
_entity_poly.pdbx_seq_one_letter_code
_entity_poly.pdbx_strand_id
1 'polypeptide(L)'
;MNRLVLENLFGGKARYFGDWMEKSIYKYVLRYTLKDQLSLLVLTLVNLPFIYISLEIPKIIINGAIGGQGAPYALFGMPMGQVGYLMALCFAFLAVIGLNGGIKYTINVYSGIVGERMLMRFRYELYQRILRFPLPHFKRTSQGEIIPMITSETEPLGGFIGESFTLPAFQGGLLLTYLFFIFQQDLFLGLAAIALYPPQLWLIPRLQRKVNALAKRRVREVRGLADRVGESISGINEIHAHDTSRMERAEISHRLGTIYVIRAELFKRKFFIKFLNNFLAQLTPFFFYSIGGYFVIQGDLSLGALVAVLAAYKDISPPWKELLKYYQTKEDIRVKYEQVIEQFQPENMFAEELQRPPEKVEPLSGDLMVSNLVYSEDGSIKPVDGANFTVGIRNKVSTVGATGSGKDEVSKLIARLLMPTAGRISLAGENIVTIPEGVLGRRQAYVSAAAHIFTGNVRDNLLYGLKHTPGASPSGDETPSKEFEERRRIAALTSNSLDDWDADWVDYEAAGAPDEDALYQRILEVLDVTGLERDVYQFGLNSRPGEETRESLAEHVLLARERLQRALEESGQSGLVDRFDSNAFNRSLSLAENILFGAPLKPEFEADRLAENPLILELLRETGLYDDFCRMGRRVAELMLELFADAPAGDPLFEQFSFVSAEDLSEFKIQVARAGEPDPSAWREEDRQNFLTLPFKLVAARHRGGMITDEIQSRVLDIRRRLHERLGEDNDSIGFRDERTVNPAVTLQDNILFGTLVYGQANAKDKL
;
A
#
# COMPACT_ATOMS: atom_id res chain seq x y z
N MET A 1 23.55 34.18 -18.69
CA MET A 1 24.98 33.89 -18.47
C MET A 1 25.12 32.38 -18.33
N ASN A 2 25.85 31.74 -19.26
CA ASN A 2 25.68 30.35 -19.69
C ASN A 2 25.88 29.27 -18.62
N ARG A 3 24.99 28.25 -18.69
CA ARG A 3 24.93 26.98 -17.93
C ARG A 3 26.26 26.19 -17.92
N LEU A 4 27.12 26.42 -18.92
CA LEU A 4 28.45 25.81 -19.09
C LEU A 4 29.54 26.32 -18.13
N VAL A 5 29.41 27.53 -17.54
CA VAL A 5 30.44 28.05 -16.60
C VAL A 5 30.19 27.55 -15.17
N LEU A 6 28.94 27.22 -14.82
CA LEU A 6 28.61 26.66 -13.51
C LEU A 6 28.90 25.15 -13.40
N GLU A 7 28.86 24.41 -14.50
CA GLU A 7 29.23 22.98 -14.53
C GLU A 7 30.73 22.74 -14.34
N ASN A 8 31.60 23.68 -14.75
CA ASN A 8 33.05 23.56 -14.58
C ASN A 8 33.58 24.01 -13.20
N LEU A 9 32.84 24.84 -12.46
CA LEU A 9 33.27 25.33 -11.14
C LEU A 9 32.85 24.42 -9.98
N PHE A 10 31.78 23.63 -10.17
CA PHE A 10 31.34 22.60 -9.24
C PHE A 10 31.35 21.26 -9.96
N GLY A 11 32.52 20.61 -10.03
CA GLY A 11 32.72 19.27 -10.60
C GLY A 11 31.92 18.18 -9.87
N GLY A 12 30.60 18.24 -10.01
CA GLY A 12 29.65 17.26 -9.55
C GLY A 12 29.45 16.20 -10.61
N LYS A 13 30.44 15.31 -10.76
CA LYS A 13 30.09 13.91 -11.02
C LYS A 13 29.04 13.56 -9.96
N ALA A 14 27.92 12.97 -10.36
CA ALA A 14 26.99 12.37 -9.42
C ALA A 14 27.82 11.58 -8.39
N ARG A 15 27.90 12.09 -7.15
CA ARG A 15 28.67 11.46 -6.09
C ARG A 15 27.83 10.28 -5.63
N TYR A 16 28.02 9.16 -6.32
CA TYR A 16 27.51 7.86 -5.93
C TYR A 16 27.97 7.56 -4.50
N PHE A 17 27.06 6.97 -3.73
CA PHE A 17 27.11 6.94 -2.29
C PHE A 17 28.32 6.13 -1.81
N GLY A 18 28.87 6.45 -0.64
CA GLY A 18 29.82 5.54 -0.02
C GLY A 18 29.07 4.27 0.40
N ASP A 19 29.74 3.11 0.41
CA ASP A 19 29.15 1.82 0.82
C ASP A 19 28.41 1.87 2.18
N TRP A 20 28.75 2.86 3.01
CA TRP A 20 28.22 3.06 4.35
C TRP A 20 27.18 4.20 4.38
N MET A 21 25.99 3.91 4.90
CA MET A 21 25.06 4.95 5.33
C MET A 21 25.66 5.72 6.50
N GLU A 22 25.23 6.97 6.65
CA GLU A 22 25.68 7.81 7.75
C GLU A 22 25.33 7.18 9.10
N LYS A 23 26.28 7.09 10.03
CA LYS A 23 26.05 6.50 11.36
C LYS A 23 25.17 7.37 12.27
N SER A 24 24.91 8.61 11.89
CA SER A 24 24.14 9.56 12.68
C SER A 24 23.09 10.25 11.83
N ILE A 25 21.83 10.22 12.31
CA ILE A 25 20.72 10.92 11.67
C ILE A 25 21.00 12.42 11.49
N TYR A 26 21.70 13.08 12.42
CA TYR A 26 22.04 14.51 12.25
C TYR A 26 23.01 14.76 11.11
N LYS A 27 24.00 13.87 10.94
CA LYS A 27 24.94 13.97 9.83
C LYS A 27 24.21 13.71 8.51
N TYR A 28 23.28 12.76 8.50
CA TYR A 28 22.38 12.51 7.36
C TYR A 28 21.53 13.74 7.01
N VAL A 29 20.87 14.36 8.00
CA VAL A 29 20.08 15.59 7.81
C VAL A 29 20.94 16.71 7.25
N LEU A 30 22.09 17.01 7.86
CA LEU A 30 22.97 18.09 7.43
C LEU A 30 23.52 17.85 6.02
N ARG A 31 23.87 16.61 5.67
CA ARG A 31 24.41 16.28 4.36
C ARG A 31 23.41 16.58 3.23
N TYR A 32 22.13 16.32 3.46
CA TYR A 32 21.11 16.37 2.39
C TYR A 32 20.15 17.57 2.46
N THR A 33 20.04 18.26 3.61
CA THR A 33 19.07 19.37 3.79
C THR A 33 19.69 20.66 4.29
N LEU A 34 21.03 20.83 4.25
CA LEU A 34 21.69 22.02 4.83
C LEU A 34 21.06 23.35 4.42
N LYS A 35 20.72 23.50 3.13
CA LYS A 35 20.12 24.73 2.58
C LYS A 35 18.70 24.96 3.09
N ASP A 36 17.88 23.91 3.14
CA ASP A 36 16.51 23.99 3.66
C ASP A 36 16.52 24.31 5.16
N GLN A 37 17.39 23.63 5.93
CA GLN A 37 17.55 23.87 7.36
C GLN A 37 18.04 25.29 7.64
N LEU A 38 19.00 25.81 6.87
CA LEU A 38 19.44 27.20 7.01
C LEU A 38 18.31 28.19 6.71
N SER A 39 17.50 27.93 5.69
CA SER A 39 16.35 28.77 5.34
C SER A 39 15.29 28.78 6.44
N LEU A 40 14.98 27.62 7.01
CA LEU A 40 14.09 27.48 8.17
C LEU A 40 14.63 28.20 9.42
N LEU A 41 15.94 28.11 9.66
CA LEU A 41 16.60 28.83 10.75
C LEU A 41 16.52 30.34 10.56
N VAL A 42 16.73 30.86 9.34
CA VAL A 42 16.59 32.28 9.04
C VAL A 42 15.15 32.75 9.26
N LEU A 43 14.14 32.01 8.76
CA LEU A 43 12.73 32.31 9.01
C LEU A 43 12.41 32.33 10.52
N THR A 44 12.97 31.39 11.26
CA THR A 44 12.83 31.32 12.72
C THR A 44 13.44 32.55 13.41
N LEU A 45 14.65 32.95 13.02
CA LEU A 45 15.32 34.14 13.57
C LEU A 45 14.57 35.43 13.25
N VAL A 46 14.04 35.55 12.02
CA VAL A 46 13.20 36.69 11.60
C VAL A 46 11.90 36.76 12.41
N ASN A 47 11.39 35.64 12.92
CA ASN A 47 10.19 35.65 13.76
C ASN A 47 10.43 36.18 15.19
N LEU A 48 11.64 36.08 15.72
CA LEU A 48 11.94 36.43 17.13
C LEU A 48 11.63 37.89 17.48
N PRO A 49 11.96 38.90 16.65
CA PRO A 49 11.56 40.29 16.89
C PRO A 49 10.04 40.47 16.95
N PHE A 50 9.27 39.80 16.09
CA PHE A 50 7.81 39.89 16.10
C PHE A 50 7.20 39.27 17.36
N ILE A 51 7.78 38.17 17.84
CA ILE A 51 7.43 37.59 19.14
C ILE A 51 7.67 38.60 20.26
N TYR A 52 8.83 39.28 20.27
CA TYR A 52 9.14 40.30 21.27
C TYR A 52 8.15 41.48 21.21
N ILE A 53 7.85 42.00 20.01
CA ILE A 53 6.87 43.08 19.80
C ILE A 53 5.49 42.65 20.31
N SER A 54 5.10 41.39 20.08
CA SER A 54 3.84 40.84 20.58
C SER A 54 3.73 40.86 22.11
N LEU A 55 4.84 40.93 22.84
CA LEU A 55 4.86 41.07 24.30
C LEU A 55 4.86 42.52 24.76
N GLU A 56 5.55 43.39 24.02
CA GLU A 56 5.60 44.84 24.27
C GLU A 56 4.25 45.52 24.06
N ILE A 57 3.49 45.17 23.01
CA ILE A 57 2.23 45.89 22.69
C ILE A 57 1.20 45.80 23.82
N PRO A 58 0.88 44.63 24.42
CA PRO A 58 -0.01 44.56 25.58
C PRO A 58 0.45 45.42 26.76
N LYS A 59 1.76 45.49 27.01
CA LYS A 59 2.34 46.37 28.03
C LYS A 59 2.09 47.84 27.72
N ILE A 60 2.31 48.27 26.48
CA ILE A 60 2.05 49.65 26.03
C ILE A 60 0.55 50.00 26.12
N ILE A 61 -0.33 49.04 25.80
CA ILE A 61 -1.78 49.20 25.96
C ILE A 61 -2.13 49.46 27.42
N ILE A 62 -1.63 48.63 28.34
CA ILE A 62 -1.94 48.72 29.77
C ILE A 62 -1.37 50.01 30.37
N ASN A 63 -0.07 50.29 30.16
CA ASN A 63 0.60 51.41 30.81
C ASN A 63 0.31 52.77 30.14
N GLY A 64 0.16 52.79 28.82
CA GLY A 64 -0.03 54.02 28.04
C GLY A 64 -1.49 54.37 27.81
N ALA A 65 -2.26 53.48 27.18
CA ALA A 65 -3.63 53.78 26.76
C ALA A 65 -4.65 53.69 27.90
N ILE A 66 -4.50 52.70 28.82
CA ILE A 66 -5.43 52.49 29.93
C ILE A 66 -4.99 53.26 31.19
N GLY A 67 -3.71 53.15 31.57
CA GLY A 67 -3.16 53.75 32.79
C GLY A 67 -2.71 55.22 32.68
N GLY A 68 -2.45 55.72 31.46
CA GLY A 68 -1.94 57.07 31.26
C GLY A 68 -3.06 58.11 31.35
N GLN A 69 -3.11 58.92 32.40
CA GLN A 69 -4.00 60.09 32.47
C GLN A 69 -3.28 61.31 31.87
N GLY A 70 -3.79 61.85 30.76
CA GLY A 70 -3.46 63.20 30.27
C GLY A 70 -2.19 63.38 29.41
N ALA A 71 -1.59 62.31 28.88
CA ALA A 71 -0.45 62.43 27.95
C ALA A 71 -0.92 62.73 26.51
N PRO A 72 -0.14 63.46 25.68
CA PRO A 72 -0.42 63.54 24.25
C PRO A 72 -0.22 62.16 23.62
N TYR A 73 -1.31 61.49 23.23
CA TYR A 73 -1.23 60.21 22.53
C TYR A 73 -0.91 60.47 21.07
N ALA A 74 0.27 60.04 20.62
CA ALA A 74 0.64 60.11 19.22
C ALA A 74 1.11 58.75 18.72
N LEU A 75 0.54 58.29 17.61
CA LEU A 75 1.01 57.11 16.89
C LEU A 75 1.67 57.61 15.60
N PHE A 76 2.95 57.29 15.38
CA PHE A 76 3.73 57.80 14.24
C PHE A 76 3.70 59.34 14.07
N GLY A 77 3.62 60.08 15.19
CA GLY A 77 3.58 61.55 15.18
C GLY A 77 2.20 62.17 14.89
N MET A 78 1.15 61.37 14.65
CA MET A 78 -0.22 61.87 14.53
C MET A 78 -0.90 61.92 15.91
N PRO A 79 -1.38 63.09 16.37
CA PRO A 79 -2.10 63.20 17.64
C PRO A 79 -3.44 62.47 17.54
N MET A 80 -3.75 61.65 18.53
CA MET A 80 -4.99 60.89 18.64
C MET A 80 -5.60 61.02 20.03
N GLY A 81 -6.92 60.82 20.13
CA GLY A 81 -7.58 60.63 21.42
C GLY A 81 -7.19 59.30 22.07
N GLN A 82 -7.35 59.18 23.38
CA GLN A 82 -7.01 57.98 24.17
C GLN A 82 -7.63 56.69 23.59
N VAL A 83 -8.91 56.75 23.22
CA VAL A 83 -9.64 55.62 22.61
C VAL A 83 -9.09 55.28 21.22
N GLY A 84 -8.73 56.28 20.41
CA GLY A 84 -8.12 56.08 19.10
C GLY A 84 -6.74 55.40 19.19
N TYR A 85 -5.91 55.85 20.14
CA TYR A 85 -4.62 55.25 20.45
C TYR A 85 -4.75 53.79 20.94
N LEU A 86 -5.72 53.52 21.83
CA LEU A 86 -6.04 52.18 22.29
C LEU A 86 -6.41 51.25 21.13
N MET A 87 -7.35 51.67 20.28
CA MET A 87 -7.79 50.87 19.14
C MET A 87 -6.66 50.63 18.15
N ALA A 88 -5.81 51.64 17.88
CA ALA A 88 -4.66 51.49 17.00
C ALA A 88 -3.66 50.45 17.52
N LEU A 89 -3.37 50.46 18.83
CA LEU A 89 -2.52 49.44 19.45
C LEU A 89 -3.15 48.05 19.45
N CYS A 90 -4.47 47.93 19.66
CA CYS A 90 -5.19 46.66 19.55
C CYS A 90 -5.12 46.07 18.14
N PHE A 91 -5.29 46.91 17.10
CA PHE A 91 -5.13 46.47 15.71
C PHE A 91 -3.67 46.14 15.37
N ALA A 92 -2.71 46.90 15.88
CA ALA A 92 -1.29 46.57 15.74
C ALA A 92 -0.95 45.22 16.41
N PHE A 93 -1.49 44.97 17.61
CA PHE A 93 -1.36 43.69 18.29
C PHE A 93 -1.93 42.54 17.47
N LEU A 94 -3.15 42.71 16.94
CA LEU A 94 -3.79 41.72 16.08
C LEU A 94 -2.96 41.46 14.79
N ALA A 95 -2.42 42.51 14.18
CA ALA A 95 -1.57 42.38 13.00
C ALA A 95 -0.27 41.61 13.30
N VAL A 96 0.38 41.89 14.43
CA VAL A 96 1.59 41.16 14.86
C VAL A 96 1.29 39.70 15.19
N ILE A 97 0.15 39.41 15.84
CA ILE A 97 -0.31 38.03 16.06
C ILE A 97 -0.52 37.32 14.73
N GLY A 98 -1.21 37.95 13.78
CA GLY A 98 -1.45 37.41 12.45
C GLY A 98 -0.14 37.11 11.70
N LEU A 99 0.83 38.03 11.76
CA LEU A 99 2.14 37.85 11.13
C LEU A 99 2.94 36.71 11.76
N ASN A 100 3.01 36.64 13.10
CA ASN A 100 3.67 35.55 13.81
C ASN A 100 3.00 34.20 13.50
N GLY A 101 1.66 34.16 13.48
CA GLY A 101 0.89 32.99 13.08
C GLY A 101 1.20 32.54 11.65
N GLY A 102 1.27 33.48 10.71
CA GLY A 102 1.64 33.24 9.32
C GLY A 102 3.05 32.70 9.16
N ILE A 103 4.05 33.32 9.80
CA ILE A 103 5.45 32.85 9.76
C ILE A 103 5.54 31.44 10.36
N LYS A 104 4.89 31.21 11.51
CA LYS A 104 4.85 29.88 12.15
C LYS A 104 4.21 28.84 11.25
N TYR A 105 3.12 29.18 10.56
CA TYR A 105 2.49 28.31 9.57
C TYR A 105 3.47 27.95 8.44
N THR A 106 4.14 28.96 7.85
CA THR A 106 5.14 28.73 6.80
C THR A 106 6.29 27.84 7.27
N ILE A 107 6.83 28.07 8.48
CA ILE A 107 7.89 27.23 9.06
C ILE A 107 7.41 25.78 9.20
N ASN A 108 6.20 25.56 9.74
CA ASN A 108 5.67 24.22 9.95
C ASN A 108 5.41 23.48 8.63
N VAL A 109 4.78 24.15 7.65
CA VAL A 109 4.51 23.56 6.33
C VAL A 109 5.81 23.22 5.61
N TYR A 110 6.76 24.17 5.58
CA TYR A 110 8.03 23.94 4.91
C TYR A 110 8.87 22.85 5.60
N SER A 111 8.91 22.84 6.93
CA SER A 111 9.51 21.76 7.73
C SER A 111 8.89 20.39 7.41
N GLY A 112 7.56 20.32 7.29
CA GLY A 112 6.85 19.09 6.89
C GLY A 112 7.24 18.61 5.50
N ILE A 113 7.27 19.50 4.50
CA ILE A 113 7.67 19.19 3.12
C ILE A 113 9.14 18.71 3.06
N VAL A 114 10.04 19.32 3.85
CA VAL A 114 11.43 18.86 3.97
C VAL A 114 11.49 17.47 4.59
N GLY A 115 10.69 17.21 5.63
CA GLY A 115 10.57 15.89 6.27
C GLY A 115 10.13 14.81 5.29
N GLU A 116 9.08 15.05 4.51
CA GLU A 116 8.56 14.09 3.52
C GLU A 116 9.54 13.83 2.38
N ARG A 117 10.17 14.87 1.82
CA ARG A 117 11.22 14.69 0.80
C ARG A 117 12.35 13.82 1.31
N MET A 118 12.72 13.99 2.58
CA MET A 118 13.78 13.20 3.18
C MET A 118 13.36 11.78 3.54
N LEU A 119 12.10 11.57 3.93
CA LEU A 119 11.53 10.24 4.12
C LEU A 119 11.54 9.47 2.80
N MET A 120 11.08 10.10 1.71
CA MET A 120 11.08 9.50 0.37
C MET A 120 12.50 9.12 -0.07
N ARG A 121 13.48 10.03 0.09
CA ARG A 121 14.91 9.72 -0.16
C ARG A 121 15.39 8.54 0.67
N PHE A 122 15.11 8.55 1.97
CA PHE A 122 15.60 7.51 2.87
C PHE A 122 15.01 6.14 2.50
N ARG A 123 13.70 6.05 2.24
CA ARG A 123 13.05 4.82 1.77
C ARG A 123 13.63 4.31 0.47
N TYR A 124 13.93 5.20 -0.47
CA TYR A 124 14.57 4.82 -1.73
C TYR A 124 16.00 4.31 -1.53
N GLU A 125 16.81 4.96 -0.68
CA GLU A 125 18.16 4.49 -0.35
C GLU A 125 18.14 3.09 0.31
N LEU A 126 17.16 2.84 1.19
CA LEU A 126 16.95 1.52 1.78
C LEU A 126 16.53 0.49 0.72
N TYR A 127 15.65 0.86 -0.20
CA TYR A 127 15.21 -0.03 -1.29
C TYR A 127 16.37 -0.40 -2.23
N GLN A 128 17.19 0.58 -2.63
CA GLN A 128 18.41 0.33 -3.43
C GLN A 128 19.35 -0.67 -2.73
N ARG A 129 19.46 -0.61 -1.40
CA ARG A 129 20.27 -1.55 -0.64
C ARG A 129 19.68 -2.96 -0.61
N ILE A 130 18.35 -3.10 -0.47
CA ILE A 130 17.68 -4.41 -0.56
C ILE A 130 18.03 -5.12 -1.87
N LEU A 131 18.03 -4.40 -2.99
CA LEU A 131 18.38 -4.97 -4.30
C LEU A 131 19.81 -5.53 -4.35
N ARG A 132 20.68 -5.17 -3.40
CA ARG A 132 22.07 -5.62 -3.29
C ARG A 132 22.28 -6.66 -2.19
N PHE A 133 21.22 -7.06 -1.47
CA PHE A 133 21.36 -8.06 -0.42
C PHE A 133 21.64 -9.45 -1.01
N PRO A 134 22.55 -10.23 -0.41
CA PRO A 134 22.83 -11.58 -0.87
C PRO A 134 21.67 -12.52 -0.51
N LEU A 135 21.38 -13.53 -1.35
CA LEU A 135 20.29 -14.49 -1.12
C LEU A 135 20.25 -15.13 0.28
N PRO A 136 21.38 -15.53 0.90
CA PRO A 136 21.37 -16.07 2.26
C PRO A 136 20.79 -15.10 3.30
N HIS A 137 20.88 -13.78 3.08
CA HIS A 137 20.29 -12.81 3.99
C HIS A 137 18.76 -12.89 4.00
N PHE A 138 18.13 -13.02 2.82
CA PHE A 138 16.66 -13.18 2.70
C PHE A 138 16.13 -14.49 3.28
N LYS A 139 16.97 -15.52 3.40
CA LYS A 139 16.59 -16.76 4.11
C LYS A 139 16.56 -16.59 5.63
N ARG A 140 17.39 -15.68 6.17
CA ARG A 140 17.55 -15.47 7.62
C ARG A 140 16.63 -14.40 8.17
N THR A 141 16.35 -13.38 7.39
CA THR A 141 15.54 -12.23 7.80
C THR A 141 14.14 -12.38 7.24
N SER A 142 13.13 -12.29 8.12
CA SER A 142 11.74 -12.43 7.70
C SER A 142 11.33 -11.25 6.82
N GLN A 143 10.52 -11.49 5.79
CA GLN A 143 9.88 -10.42 5.02
C GLN A 143 9.06 -9.50 5.93
N GLY A 144 8.49 -10.05 7.01
CA GLY A 144 7.76 -9.31 8.05
C GLY A 144 8.65 -8.42 8.91
N GLU A 145 9.98 -8.55 8.85
CA GLU A 145 10.92 -7.63 9.49
C GLU A 145 11.37 -6.52 8.53
N ILE A 146 11.65 -6.84 7.26
CA ILE A 146 12.16 -5.86 6.28
C ILE A 146 11.08 -4.86 5.86
N ILE A 147 9.85 -5.34 5.62
CA ILE A 147 8.75 -4.50 5.10
C ILE A 147 8.39 -3.36 6.08
N PRO A 148 8.15 -3.61 7.38
CA PRO A 148 7.90 -2.53 8.35
C PRO A 148 9.09 -1.58 8.49
N MET A 149 10.31 -2.10 8.28
CA MET A 149 11.53 -1.30 8.41
C MET A 149 11.72 -0.29 7.28
N ILE A 150 11.12 -0.48 6.10
CA ILE A 150 11.01 0.57 5.07
C ILE A 150 9.78 1.44 5.29
N THR A 151 8.67 0.85 5.71
CA THR A 151 7.37 1.54 5.78
C THR A 151 7.17 2.27 7.11
N SER A 152 6.68 1.60 8.15
CA SER A 152 6.22 2.22 9.40
C SER A 152 7.34 2.62 10.37
N GLU A 153 8.48 1.94 10.37
CA GLU A 153 9.59 2.29 11.28
C GLU A 153 10.41 3.49 10.78
N THR A 154 10.38 3.80 9.47
CA THR A 154 11.01 5.02 8.93
C THR A 154 10.15 6.26 9.04
N GLU A 155 8.82 6.12 9.13
CA GLU A 155 7.88 7.25 9.15
C GLU A 155 8.21 8.27 10.26
N PRO A 156 8.49 7.86 11.53
CA PRO A 156 8.92 8.80 12.56
C PRO A 156 10.24 9.53 12.25
N LEU A 157 11.12 8.92 11.45
CA LEU A 157 12.39 9.53 11.04
C LEU A 157 12.12 10.74 10.14
N GLY A 158 11.20 10.62 9.19
CA GLY A 158 10.78 11.70 8.30
C GLY A 158 10.31 12.94 9.06
N GLY A 159 9.39 12.75 10.01
CA GLY A 159 8.90 13.83 10.87
C GLY A 159 10.02 14.49 11.69
N PHE A 160 10.92 13.71 12.27
CA PHE A 160 12.04 14.24 13.03
C PHE A 160 13.05 15.02 12.16
N ILE A 161 13.30 14.61 10.92
CA ILE A 161 14.26 15.29 10.02
C ILE A 161 13.85 16.75 9.79
N GLY A 162 12.57 17.01 9.50
CA GLY A 162 12.07 18.38 9.33
C GLY A 162 12.25 19.24 10.59
N GLU A 163 11.90 18.69 11.75
CA GLU A 163 11.94 19.40 13.04
C GLU A 163 13.33 19.45 13.70
N SER A 164 14.29 18.68 13.19
CA SER A 164 15.56 18.37 13.86
C SER A 164 16.35 19.61 14.33
N PHE A 165 16.43 20.66 13.52
CA PHE A 165 17.08 21.93 13.90
C PHE A 165 16.07 23.06 14.11
N THR A 166 14.99 23.05 13.32
CA THR A 166 13.94 24.08 13.34
C THR A 166 13.23 24.16 14.68
N LEU A 167 12.80 23.04 15.26
CA LEU A 167 12.03 23.04 16.51
C LEU A 167 12.88 23.53 17.71
N PRO A 168 14.12 23.04 17.94
CA PRO A 168 14.99 23.59 18.98
C PRO A 168 15.31 25.07 18.79
N ALA A 169 15.54 25.51 17.55
CA ALA A 169 15.82 26.91 17.27
C ALA A 169 14.59 27.79 17.56
N PHE A 170 13.40 27.35 17.16
CA PHE A 170 12.16 28.10 17.38
C PHE A 170 11.77 28.14 18.85
N GLN A 171 11.70 27.00 19.53
CA GLN A 171 11.29 26.92 20.94
C GLN A 171 12.37 27.47 21.87
N GLY A 172 13.65 27.23 21.55
CA GLY A 172 14.78 27.82 22.26
C GLY A 172 14.84 29.34 22.08
N GLY A 173 14.65 29.82 20.85
CA GLY A 173 14.54 31.26 20.57
C GLY A 173 13.37 31.92 21.28
N LEU A 174 12.19 31.29 21.27
CA LEU A 174 11.00 31.75 22.00
C LEU A 174 11.27 31.84 23.51
N LEU A 175 11.88 30.80 24.08
CA LEU A 175 12.30 30.77 25.48
C LEU A 175 13.28 31.90 25.80
N LEU A 176 14.30 32.12 24.96
CA LEU A 176 15.27 33.20 25.13
C LEU A 176 14.62 34.58 25.02
N THR A 177 13.67 34.77 24.11
CA THR A 177 12.93 36.04 23.98
C THR A 177 12.10 36.33 25.23
N TYR A 178 11.41 35.33 25.80
CA TYR A 178 10.67 35.51 27.05
C TYR A 178 11.59 35.81 28.24
N LEU A 179 12.71 35.09 28.35
CA LEU A 179 13.69 35.34 29.40
C LEU A 179 14.28 36.74 29.26
N PHE A 180 14.69 37.14 28.06
CA PHE A 180 15.20 38.48 27.78
C PHE A 180 14.17 39.57 28.15
N PHE A 181 12.91 39.38 27.75
CA PHE A 181 11.83 40.30 28.10
C PHE A 181 11.66 40.44 29.62
N ILE A 182 11.68 39.32 30.36
CA ILE A 182 11.54 39.33 31.83
C ILE A 182 12.75 39.99 32.51
N PHE A 183 13.98 39.62 32.12
CA PHE A 183 15.20 40.22 32.66
C PHE A 183 15.28 41.72 32.42
N GLN A 184 14.76 42.20 31.29
CA GLN A 184 14.67 43.63 30.99
C GLN A 184 13.67 44.35 31.90
N GLN A 185 12.59 43.69 32.32
CA GLN A 185 11.65 44.29 33.29
C GLN A 185 12.24 44.32 34.70
N ASP A 186 12.82 43.20 35.15
CA ASP A 186 13.41 43.08 36.48
C ASP A 186 14.39 41.89 36.57
N LEU A 187 15.57 42.15 37.12
CA LEU A 187 16.64 41.17 37.24
C LEU A 187 16.32 40.03 38.23
N PHE A 188 15.68 40.34 39.36
CA PHE A 188 15.36 39.35 40.39
C PHE A 188 14.24 38.41 39.94
N LEU A 189 13.27 38.94 39.20
CA LEU A 189 12.16 38.16 38.63
C LEU A 189 12.66 37.23 37.52
N GLY A 190 13.62 37.68 36.70
CA GLY A 190 14.31 36.82 35.73
C GLY A 190 15.09 35.68 36.39
N LEU A 191 15.84 35.95 37.46
CA LEU A 191 16.55 34.93 38.24
C LEU A 191 15.58 33.92 38.87
N ALA A 192 14.48 34.39 39.45
CA ALA A 192 13.46 33.54 40.05
C ALA A 192 12.76 32.64 39.01
N ALA A 193 12.52 33.14 37.79
CA ALA A 193 11.93 32.37 36.70
C ALA A 193 12.82 31.20 36.25
N ILE A 194 14.15 31.36 36.30
CA ILE A 194 15.11 30.32 35.88
C ILE A 194 15.52 29.40 37.05
N ALA A 195 15.35 29.81 38.31
CA ALA A 195 15.85 29.09 39.48
C ALA A 195 15.47 27.60 39.54
N LEU A 196 14.28 27.24 39.04
CA LEU A 196 13.77 25.86 39.01
C LEU A 196 14.21 25.04 37.78
N TYR A 197 14.82 25.64 36.75
CA TYR A 197 15.24 24.93 35.54
C TYR A 197 16.54 24.12 35.68
N PRO A 198 17.62 24.59 36.33
CA PRO A 198 18.82 23.76 36.52
C PRO A 198 18.55 22.44 37.28
N PRO A 199 17.77 22.42 38.38
CA PRO A 199 17.37 21.17 39.01
C PRO A 199 16.57 20.25 38.09
N GLN A 200 15.68 20.81 37.27
CA GLN A 200 14.92 20.06 36.26
C GLN A 200 15.83 19.45 35.18
N LEU A 201 16.78 20.23 34.65
CA LEU A 201 17.77 19.79 33.66
C LEU A 201 18.65 18.65 34.16
N TRP A 202 18.92 18.59 35.47
CA TRP A 202 19.69 17.50 36.05
C TRP A 202 18.84 16.26 36.37
N LEU A 203 17.64 16.45 36.92
CA LEU A 203 16.79 15.37 37.42
C LEU A 203 16.02 14.63 36.30
N ILE A 204 15.39 15.37 35.38
CA ILE A 204 14.52 14.79 34.35
C ILE A 204 15.29 13.82 33.44
N PRO A 205 16.47 14.15 32.88
CA PRO A 205 17.20 13.22 32.02
C PRO A 205 17.59 11.92 32.72
N ARG A 206 17.92 11.97 34.01
CA ARG A 206 18.22 10.79 34.82
C ARG A 206 17.01 9.85 34.95
N LEU A 207 15.83 10.40 35.20
CA LEU A 207 14.58 9.62 35.25
C LEU A 207 14.20 9.10 33.86
N GLN A 208 14.41 9.91 32.82
CA GLN A 208 14.10 9.56 31.44
C GLN A 208 14.93 8.39 30.92
N ARG A 209 16.23 8.29 31.27
CA ARG A 209 17.08 7.15 30.88
C ARG A 209 16.47 5.80 31.25
N LYS A 210 15.84 5.72 32.43
CA LYS A 210 15.14 4.50 32.89
C LYS A 210 13.88 4.20 32.08
N VAL A 211 13.11 5.22 31.70
CA VAL A 211 11.93 5.08 30.83
C VAL A 211 12.34 4.61 29.44
N ASN A 212 13.39 5.20 28.88
CA ASN A 212 13.93 4.83 27.57
C ASN A 212 14.43 3.37 27.55
N ALA A 213 15.09 2.92 28.63
CA ALA A 213 15.52 1.53 28.76
C ALA A 213 14.33 0.54 28.77
N LEU A 214 13.25 0.88 29.48
CA LEU A 214 12.02 0.07 29.49
C LEU A 214 11.31 0.10 28.14
N ALA A 215 11.25 1.26 27.47
CA ALA A 215 10.70 1.38 26.12
C ALA A 215 11.46 0.49 25.12
N LYS A 216 12.80 0.53 25.16
CA LYS A 216 13.66 -0.35 24.35
C LYS A 216 13.44 -1.83 24.64
N ARG A 217 13.25 -2.21 25.91
CA ARG A 217 12.88 -3.59 26.28
C ARG A 217 11.50 -3.97 25.72
N ARG A 218 10.49 -3.10 25.88
CA ARG A 218 9.13 -3.32 25.36
C ARG A 218 9.13 -3.55 23.85
N VAL A 219 9.89 -2.77 23.08
CA VAL A 219 9.97 -2.95 21.62
C VAL A 219 10.55 -4.32 21.27
N ARG A 220 11.61 -4.76 21.96
CA ARG A 220 12.19 -6.10 21.75
C ARG A 220 11.21 -7.23 22.04
N GLU A 221 10.49 -7.16 23.17
CA GLU A 221 9.49 -8.19 23.51
C GLU A 221 8.32 -8.23 22.50
N VAL A 222 7.89 -7.07 21.98
CA VAL A 222 6.84 -7.00 20.95
C VAL A 222 7.30 -7.59 19.63
N ARG A 223 8.56 -7.37 19.22
CA ARG A 223 9.12 -8.03 18.03
C ARG A 223 9.18 -9.54 18.21
N GLY A 224 9.73 -10.01 19.34
CA GLY A 224 9.75 -11.45 19.63
C GLY A 224 8.36 -12.09 19.75
N LEU A 225 7.31 -11.32 20.05
CA LEU A 225 5.92 -11.77 19.95
C LEU A 225 5.49 -11.90 18.48
N ALA A 226 5.80 -10.93 17.63
CA ALA A 226 5.49 -10.97 16.20
C ALA A 226 6.20 -12.15 15.52
N ASP A 227 7.48 -12.39 15.82
CA ASP A 227 8.26 -13.51 15.29
C ASP A 227 7.60 -14.84 15.66
N ARG A 228 7.19 -15.00 16.93
CA ARG A 228 6.52 -16.21 17.40
C ARG A 228 5.16 -16.40 16.73
N VAL A 229 4.39 -15.32 16.53
CA VAL A 229 3.12 -15.39 15.78
C VAL A 229 3.35 -15.82 14.34
N GLY A 230 4.39 -15.28 13.68
CA GLY A 230 4.79 -15.70 12.34
C GLY A 230 5.15 -17.19 12.29
N GLU A 231 5.94 -17.67 13.25
CA GLU A 231 6.29 -19.08 13.39
C GLU A 231 5.06 -19.98 13.60
N SER A 232 4.13 -19.60 14.47
CA SER A 232 2.89 -20.35 14.69
C SER A 232 2.01 -20.42 13.43
N ILE A 233 1.97 -19.36 12.62
CA ILE A 233 1.22 -19.36 11.35
C ILE A 233 1.90 -20.27 10.32
N SER A 234 3.23 -20.15 10.17
CA SER A 234 3.98 -21.01 9.25
C SER A 234 3.91 -22.50 9.66
N GLY A 235 3.88 -22.79 10.96
CA GLY A 235 3.78 -24.14 11.53
C GLY A 235 2.36 -24.58 11.86
N ILE A 236 1.32 -23.94 11.31
CA ILE A 236 -0.07 -24.16 11.75
C ILE A 236 -0.53 -25.61 11.54
N ASN A 237 -0.04 -26.27 10.49
CA ASN A 237 -0.33 -27.68 10.22
C ASN A 237 0.22 -28.58 11.33
N GLU A 238 1.45 -28.34 11.80
CA GLU A 238 2.07 -29.08 12.89
C GLU A 238 1.30 -28.88 14.20
N ILE A 239 0.89 -27.63 14.48
CA ILE A 239 0.12 -27.31 15.69
C ILE A 239 -1.22 -28.03 15.72
N HIS A 240 -1.91 -28.12 14.57
CA HIS A 240 -3.17 -28.86 14.44
C HIS A 240 -2.97 -30.37 14.45
N ALA A 241 -1.96 -30.88 13.73
CA ALA A 241 -1.67 -32.31 13.65
C ALA A 241 -1.24 -32.91 15.00
N HIS A 242 -0.57 -32.13 15.85
CA HIS A 242 0.00 -32.58 17.11
C HIS A 242 -0.74 -32.08 18.38
N ASP A 243 -1.90 -31.42 18.23
CA ASP A 243 -2.71 -30.88 19.34
C ASP A 243 -1.93 -29.97 20.32
N THR A 244 -0.93 -29.21 19.83
CA THR A 244 -0.11 -28.32 20.67
C THR A 244 -0.72 -26.95 20.89
N SER A 245 -1.94 -26.70 20.38
CA SER A 245 -2.64 -25.41 20.44
C SER A 245 -2.73 -24.82 21.87
N ARG A 246 -2.84 -25.66 22.90
CA ARG A 246 -2.89 -25.20 24.30
C ARG A 246 -1.53 -24.66 24.78
N MET A 247 -0.44 -25.29 24.34
CA MET A 247 0.93 -24.84 24.64
C MET A 247 1.19 -23.49 23.97
N GLU A 248 0.85 -23.35 22.69
CA GLU A 248 0.98 -22.09 21.95
C GLU A 248 0.22 -20.94 22.63
N ARG A 249 -1.04 -21.18 23.04
CA ARG A 249 -1.81 -20.20 23.81
C ARG A 249 -1.15 -19.82 25.14
N ALA A 250 -0.55 -20.78 25.84
CA ALA A 250 0.14 -20.52 27.10
C ALA A 250 1.40 -19.67 26.90
N GLU A 251 2.19 -19.96 25.86
CA GLU A 251 3.39 -19.16 25.54
C GLU A 251 3.03 -17.73 25.13
N ILE A 252 2.05 -17.55 24.23
CA ILE A 252 1.60 -16.23 23.81
C ILE A 252 1.07 -15.44 25.00
N SER A 253 0.28 -16.07 25.88
CA SER A 253 -0.19 -15.45 27.12
C SER A 253 0.97 -14.99 28.02
N HIS A 254 2.02 -15.80 28.16
CA HIS A 254 3.22 -15.45 28.93
C HIS A 254 3.96 -14.22 28.35
N ARG A 255 4.16 -14.17 27.04
CA ARG A 255 4.79 -13.04 26.34
C ARG A 255 3.97 -11.76 26.49
N LEU A 256 2.65 -11.85 26.29
CA LEU A 256 1.72 -10.74 26.50
C LEU A 256 1.77 -10.23 27.95
N GLY A 257 1.81 -11.12 28.93
CA GLY A 257 1.98 -10.78 30.34
C GLY A 257 3.28 -10.03 30.62
N THR A 258 4.40 -10.47 30.03
CA THR A 258 5.70 -9.78 30.14
C THR A 258 5.64 -8.37 29.56
N ILE A 259 5.05 -8.22 28.36
CA ILE A 259 4.85 -6.91 27.73
C ILE A 259 3.97 -6.01 28.60
N TYR A 260 2.90 -6.55 29.19
CA TYR A 260 2.01 -5.83 30.10
C TYR A 260 2.76 -5.29 31.32
N VAL A 261 3.57 -6.11 32.00
CA VAL A 261 4.34 -5.69 33.18
C VAL A 261 5.32 -4.56 32.83
N ILE A 262 6.03 -4.68 31.70
CA ILE A 262 6.94 -3.63 31.23
C ILE A 262 6.17 -2.35 30.94
N ARG A 263 5.01 -2.44 30.27
CA ARG A 263 4.19 -1.29 29.91
C ARG A 263 3.58 -0.61 31.14
N ALA A 264 3.15 -1.38 32.13
CA ALA A 264 2.66 -0.86 33.39
C ALA A 264 3.74 -0.08 34.14
N GLU A 265 4.96 -0.62 34.25
CA GLU A 265 6.09 0.07 34.86
C GLU A 265 6.50 1.33 34.08
N LEU A 266 6.48 1.25 32.75
CA LEU A 266 6.71 2.40 31.88
C LEU A 266 5.68 3.50 32.15
N PHE A 267 4.38 3.18 32.23
CA PHE A 267 3.34 4.15 32.53
C PHE A 267 3.52 4.80 33.91
N LYS A 268 3.77 4.00 34.96
CA LYS A 268 4.04 4.52 36.30
C LYS A 268 5.15 5.57 36.28
N ARG A 269 6.28 5.25 35.63
CA ARG A 269 7.43 6.18 35.54
C ARG A 269 7.14 7.40 34.66
N LYS A 270 6.51 7.20 33.50
CA LYS A 270 6.14 8.29 32.58
C LYS A 270 5.21 9.29 33.25
N PHE A 271 4.17 8.81 33.94
CA PHE A 271 3.22 9.68 34.63
C PHE A 271 3.81 10.29 35.91
N PHE A 272 4.74 9.60 36.59
CA PHE A 272 5.50 10.23 37.68
C PHE A 272 6.36 11.41 37.18
N ILE A 273 7.03 11.27 36.03
CA ILE A 273 7.75 12.39 35.40
C ILE A 273 6.79 13.53 35.02
N LYS A 274 5.61 13.21 34.46
CA LYS A 274 4.59 14.22 34.14
C LYS A 274 4.08 14.94 35.39
N PHE A 275 3.81 14.19 36.46
CA PHE A 275 3.44 14.74 37.76
C PHE A 275 4.54 15.66 38.30
N LEU A 276 5.79 15.19 38.33
CA LEU A 276 6.93 15.98 38.79
C LEU A 276 7.11 17.26 37.97
N ASN A 277 7.00 17.20 36.64
CA ASN A 277 7.08 18.38 35.77
C ASN A 277 5.96 19.38 36.07
N ASN A 278 4.73 18.91 36.25
CA ASN A 278 3.59 19.77 36.58
C ASN A 278 3.75 20.38 37.99
N PHE A 279 4.21 19.60 38.96
CA PHE A 279 4.47 20.04 40.33
C PHE A 279 5.56 21.10 40.37
N LEU A 280 6.71 20.85 39.75
CA LEU A 280 7.81 21.83 39.66
C LEU A 280 7.40 23.09 38.90
N ALA A 281 6.56 22.97 37.86
CA ALA A 281 6.03 24.13 37.15
C ALA A 281 5.09 24.99 38.01
N GLN A 282 4.37 24.39 38.96
CA GLN A 282 3.51 25.09 39.93
C GLN A 282 4.26 25.65 41.14
N LEU A 283 5.47 25.15 41.44
CA LEU A 283 6.31 25.72 42.50
C LEU A 283 6.71 27.16 42.20
N THR A 284 7.01 27.52 40.95
CA THR A 284 7.40 28.90 40.63
C THR A 284 6.28 29.91 40.89
N PRO A 285 5.03 29.72 40.40
CA PRO A 285 3.91 30.57 40.79
C PRO A 285 3.65 30.56 42.30
N PHE A 286 3.78 29.41 42.96
CA PHE A 286 3.67 29.34 44.42
C PHE A 286 4.67 30.26 45.11
N PHE A 287 5.97 30.19 44.74
CA PHE A 287 6.98 31.09 45.30
C PHE A 287 6.72 32.56 44.94
N PHE A 288 6.23 32.86 43.73
CA PHE A 288 5.82 34.21 43.38
C PHE A 288 4.65 34.71 44.25
N TYR A 289 3.63 33.91 44.51
CA TYR A 289 2.54 34.30 45.40
C TYR A 289 3.01 34.45 46.85
N SER A 290 3.81 33.53 47.36
CA SER A 290 4.25 33.55 48.76
C SER A 290 5.28 34.66 49.03
N ILE A 291 6.36 34.70 48.25
CA ILE A 291 7.47 35.65 48.44
C ILE A 291 7.10 37.01 47.84
N GLY A 292 6.63 37.03 46.59
CA GLY A 292 6.21 38.26 45.93
C GLY A 292 5.01 38.90 46.61
N GLY A 293 4.02 38.11 47.05
CA GLY A 293 2.89 38.62 47.84
C GLY A 293 3.33 39.21 49.19
N TYR A 294 4.31 38.60 49.88
CA TYR A 294 4.89 39.18 51.10
C TYR A 294 5.53 40.55 50.84
N PHE A 295 6.30 40.70 49.75
CA PHE A 295 6.88 41.99 49.37
C PHE A 295 5.83 43.03 48.95
N VAL A 296 4.71 42.60 48.36
CA VAL A 296 3.58 43.50 48.09
C VAL A 296 2.96 44.01 49.39
N ILE A 297 2.83 43.15 50.40
CA ILE A 297 2.28 43.54 51.72
C ILE A 297 3.23 44.51 52.45
N GLN A 298 4.56 44.32 52.34
CA GLN A 298 5.57 45.23 52.90
C GLN A 298 5.68 46.57 52.14
N GLY A 299 5.10 46.66 50.94
CA GLY A 299 5.15 47.85 50.08
C GLY A 299 6.37 47.92 49.14
N ASP A 300 7.20 46.88 49.11
CA ASP A 300 8.41 46.81 48.28
C ASP A 300 8.11 46.44 46.82
N LEU A 301 6.95 45.86 46.54
CA LEU A 301 6.52 45.45 45.20
C LEU A 301 5.07 45.89 44.92
N SER A 302 4.76 46.34 43.70
CA SER A 302 3.38 46.66 43.33
C SER A 302 2.58 45.40 42.98
N LEU A 303 1.28 45.39 43.29
CA LEU A 303 0.38 44.29 42.91
C LEU A 303 0.39 44.05 41.38
N GLY A 304 0.46 45.12 40.59
CA GLY A 304 0.54 45.05 39.13
C GLY A 304 1.82 44.38 38.64
N ALA A 305 2.96 44.64 39.28
CA ALA A 305 4.23 44.00 38.94
C ALA A 305 4.19 42.48 39.19
N LEU A 306 3.61 42.05 40.32
CA LEU A 306 3.44 40.63 40.62
C LEU A 306 2.55 39.91 39.59
N VAL A 307 1.43 40.52 39.21
CA VAL A 307 0.51 39.97 38.19
C VAL A 307 1.18 39.89 36.81
N ALA A 308 1.95 40.92 36.43
CA ALA A 308 2.68 40.93 35.17
C ALA A 308 3.74 39.82 35.08
N VAL A 309 4.43 39.52 36.18
CA VAL A 309 5.43 38.42 36.24
C VAL A 309 4.77 37.06 36.13
N LEU A 310 3.65 36.86 36.81
CA LEU A 310 2.89 35.62 36.74
C LEU A 310 2.37 35.37 35.31
N ALA A 311 1.94 36.42 34.62
CA ALA A 311 1.55 36.35 33.22
C ALA A 311 2.75 35.99 32.33
N ALA A 312 3.89 36.67 32.48
CA ALA A 312 5.10 36.39 31.70
C ALA A 312 5.62 34.96 31.94
N TYR A 313 5.60 34.46 33.18
CA TYR A 313 6.04 33.10 33.51
C TYR A 313 5.16 32.01 32.89
N LYS A 314 3.85 32.23 32.83
CA LYS A 314 2.90 31.30 32.19
C LYS A 314 3.30 30.98 30.75
N ASP A 315 3.85 31.96 30.03
CA ASP A 315 4.25 31.84 28.64
C ASP A 315 5.60 31.12 28.44
N ILE A 316 6.44 31.03 29.49
CA ILE A 316 7.72 30.29 29.45
C ILE A 316 7.51 28.76 29.50
N SER A 317 6.47 28.30 30.20
CA SER A 317 6.26 26.86 30.43
C SER A 317 6.04 26.03 29.15
N PRO A 318 5.25 26.49 28.16
CA PRO A 318 5.06 25.76 26.90
C PRO A 318 6.33 25.48 26.08
N PRO A 319 7.18 26.48 25.71
CA PRO A 319 8.39 26.21 24.92
C PRO A 319 9.37 25.28 25.64
N TRP A 320 9.46 25.40 26.97
CA TRP A 320 10.26 24.48 27.78
C TRP A 320 9.79 23.03 27.66
N LYS A 321 8.48 22.78 27.73
CA LYS A 321 7.89 21.44 27.59
C LYS A 321 8.15 20.86 26.19
N GLU A 322 8.06 21.68 25.15
CA GLU A 322 8.35 21.24 23.78
C GLU A 322 9.83 20.86 23.60
N LEU A 323 10.79 21.61 24.18
CA LEU A 323 12.21 21.25 24.15
C LEU A 323 12.50 19.92 24.87
N LEU A 324 11.84 19.67 26.02
CA LEU A 324 11.94 18.39 26.72
C LEU A 324 11.37 17.24 25.89
N LYS A 325 10.22 17.45 25.23
CA LYS A 325 9.60 16.48 24.32
C LYS A 325 10.52 16.19 23.13
N TYR A 326 11.10 17.22 22.51
CA TYR A 326 12.07 17.08 21.44
C TYR A 326 13.26 16.22 21.86
N TYR A 327 13.83 16.43 23.06
CA TYR A 327 14.93 15.61 23.56
C TYR A 327 14.54 14.12 23.68
N GLN A 328 13.30 13.83 24.11
CA GLN A 328 12.81 12.45 24.17
C GLN A 328 12.66 11.84 22.78
N THR A 329 12.06 12.56 21.84
CA THR A 329 11.90 12.13 20.45
C THR A 329 13.25 11.90 19.79
N LYS A 330 14.22 12.81 19.99
CA LYS A 330 15.59 12.67 19.48
C LYS A 330 16.24 11.36 19.89
N GLU A 331 16.15 10.98 21.17
CA GLU A 331 16.77 9.75 21.66
C GLU A 331 16.08 8.49 21.11
N ASP A 332 14.74 8.50 20.97
CA ASP A 332 13.99 7.41 20.36
C ASP A 332 14.37 7.23 18.88
N ILE A 333 14.38 8.35 18.14
CA ILE A 333 14.74 8.39 16.72
C ILE A 333 16.19 7.96 16.48
N ARG A 334 17.13 8.36 17.34
CA ARG A 334 18.53 7.89 17.23
C ARG A 334 18.61 6.36 17.27
N VAL A 335 17.93 5.72 18.23
CA VAL A 335 17.93 4.26 18.38
C VAL A 335 17.26 3.59 17.18
N LYS A 336 16.12 4.13 16.71
CA LYS A 336 15.43 3.59 15.52
C LYS A 336 16.29 3.69 14.27
N TYR A 337 16.92 4.85 14.06
CA TYR A 337 17.83 5.06 12.94
C TYR A 337 19.00 4.07 12.99
N GLU A 338 19.70 3.94 14.13
CA GLU A 338 20.79 2.97 14.30
C GLU A 338 20.35 1.54 13.95
N GLN A 339 19.15 1.13 14.37
CA GLN A 339 18.59 -0.20 14.04
C GLN A 339 18.32 -0.39 12.55
N VAL A 340 17.71 0.61 11.89
CA VAL A 340 17.47 0.57 10.43
C VAL A 340 18.80 0.50 9.69
N ILE A 341 19.80 1.29 10.10
CA ILE A 341 21.11 1.28 9.47
C ILE A 341 21.80 -0.09 9.61
N GLU A 342 21.78 -0.69 10.80
CA GLU A 342 22.37 -1.99 11.08
C GLU A 342 21.72 -3.10 10.23
N GLN A 343 20.39 -3.11 10.13
CA GLN A 343 19.68 -4.12 9.34
C GLN A 343 19.89 -3.96 7.82
N PHE A 344 20.11 -2.73 7.34
CA PHE A 344 20.31 -2.45 5.92
C PHE A 344 21.80 -2.35 5.53
N GLN A 345 22.68 -2.90 6.35
CA GLN A 345 24.10 -3.07 6.06
C GLN A 345 24.57 -4.51 6.36
N PRO A 346 23.96 -5.54 5.74
CA PRO A 346 24.44 -6.91 5.90
C PRO A 346 25.89 -7.10 5.46
N GLU A 347 26.58 -8.01 6.13
CA GLU A 347 27.89 -8.48 5.71
C GLU A 347 27.78 -9.15 4.32
N ASN A 348 28.69 -8.82 3.40
CA ASN A 348 28.72 -9.31 2.01
C ASN A 348 27.57 -8.84 1.10
N MET A 349 27.04 -7.63 1.32
CA MET A 349 26.23 -6.93 0.32
C MET A 349 26.99 -6.79 -1.00
N PHE A 350 26.29 -6.98 -2.14
CA PHE A 350 26.88 -6.75 -3.45
C PHE A 350 27.36 -5.30 -3.60
N ALA A 351 28.49 -5.11 -4.28
CA ALA A 351 29.05 -3.78 -4.53
C ALA A 351 28.12 -2.98 -5.46
N GLU A 352 28.04 -1.67 -5.26
CA GLU A 352 27.17 -0.78 -6.06
C GLU A 352 27.59 -0.80 -7.55
N GLU A 353 28.88 -0.96 -7.79
CA GLU A 353 29.50 -1.07 -9.11
C GLU A 353 28.87 -2.18 -9.97
N LEU A 354 28.41 -3.26 -9.35
CA LEU A 354 27.84 -4.40 -10.07
C LEU A 354 26.48 -4.07 -10.69
N GLN A 355 25.73 -3.13 -10.10
CA GLN A 355 24.43 -2.69 -10.61
C GLN A 355 24.52 -1.54 -11.60
N ARG A 356 25.73 -1.10 -11.96
CA ARG A 356 25.89 -0.06 -12.97
C ARG A 356 25.40 -0.56 -14.32
N PRO A 357 24.61 0.25 -15.06
CA PRO A 357 24.24 -0.09 -16.43
C PRO A 357 25.50 -0.33 -17.25
N PRO A 358 25.61 -1.47 -17.97
CA PRO A 358 26.75 -1.70 -18.84
C PRO A 358 26.69 -0.76 -20.05
N GLU A 359 27.86 -0.23 -20.46
CA GLU A 359 27.94 0.57 -21.70
C GLU A 359 27.62 -0.28 -22.93
N LYS A 360 28.04 -1.55 -22.92
CA LYS A 360 27.78 -2.55 -23.96
C LYS A 360 27.61 -3.94 -23.35
N VAL A 361 26.74 -4.73 -23.95
CA VAL A 361 26.53 -6.13 -23.55
C VAL A 361 27.05 -7.05 -24.65
N GLU A 362 28.33 -7.40 -24.55
CA GLU A 362 28.97 -8.32 -25.48
C GLU A 362 28.43 -9.75 -25.29
N PRO A 363 28.38 -10.58 -26.36
CA PRO A 363 28.06 -12.00 -26.22
C PRO A 363 29.09 -12.72 -25.36
N LEU A 364 28.60 -13.57 -24.44
CA LEU A 364 29.48 -14.46 -23.68
C LEU A 364 30.06 -15.52 -24.62
N SER A 365 31.38 -15.67 -24.61
CA SER A 365 32.11 -16.63 -25.47
C SER A 365 33.13 -17.45 -24.67
N GLY A 366 33.62 -18.54 -25.22
CA GLY A 366 34.61 -19.41 -24.57
C GLY A 366 34.01 -20.41 -23.58
N ASP A 367 34.85 -20.90 -22.67
CA ASP A 367 34.48 -21.96 -21.71
C ASP A 367 34.19 -21.38 -20.31
N LEU A 368 33.22 -21.99 -19.63
CA LEU A 368 33.01 -21.83 -18.20
C LEU A 368 34.06 -22.68 -17.47
N MET A 369 35.00 -22.04 -16.79
CA MET A 369 36.04 -22.69 -15.99
C MET A 369 35.78 -22.48 -14.50
N VAL A 370 35.69 -23.57 -13.76
CA VAL A 370 35.53 -23.58 -12.31
C VAL A 370 36.79 -24.18 -11.70
N SER A 371 37.43 -23.43 -10.80
CA SER A 371 38.72 -23.82 -10.19
C SER A 371 38.66 -23.69 -8.67
N ASN A 372 38.88 -24.81 -7.99
CA ASN A 372 38.88 -24.97 -6.54
C ASN A 372 37.71 -24.26 -5.84
N LEU A 373 36.52 -24.40 -6.41
CA LEU A 373 35.33 -23.69 -5.96
C LEU A 373 34.88 -24.22 -4.59
N VAL A 374 34.74 -23.31 -3.64
CA VAL A 374 34.25 -23.59 -2.28
C VAL A 374 33.11 -22.64 -1.98
N TYR A 375 32.01 -23.18 -1.48
CA TYR A 375 30.92 -22.40 -0.89
C TYR A 375 30.60 -22.98 0.47
N SER A 376 30.60 -22.11 1.49
CA SER A 376 30.24 -22.47 2.85
C SER A 376 29.03 -21.66 3.30
N GLU A 377 28.02 -22.37 3.80
CA GLU A 377 26.92 -21.77 4.53
C GLU A 377 27.35 -21.58 5.99
N ASP A 378 27.27 -20.33 6.44
CA ASP A 378 27.46 -19.93 7.84
C ASP A 378 28.83 -20.33 8.43
N GLY A 379 29.83 -20.56 7.56
CA GLY A 379 31.18 -20.99 7.93
C GLY A 379 31.28 -22.40 8.50
N SER A 380 30.18 -23.17 8.51
CA SER A 380 30.10 -24.47 9.17
C SER A 380 29.89 -25.60 8.16
N ILE A 381 28.87 -25.46 7.31
CA ILE A 381 28.53 -26.45 6.29
C ILE A 381 29.20 -26.01 4.98
N LYS A 382 29.81 -26.96 4.27
CA LYS A 382 30.42 -26.74 2.95
C LYS A 382 29.71 -27.59 1.90
N PRO A 383 28.58 -27.13 1.32
CA PRO A 383 27.89 -27.87 0.27
C PRO A 383 28.75 -28.04 -0.99
N VAL A 384 29.71 -27.14 -1.22
CA VAL A 384 30.68 -27.22 -2.32
C VAL A 384 32.08 -27.07 -1.73
N ASP A 385 32.94 -28.06 -1.92
CA ASP A 385 34.31 -28.08 -1.39
C ASP A 385 35.30 -28.54 -2.46
N GLY A 386 36.01 -27.57 -3.07
CA GLY A 386 37.08 -27.83 -4.03
C GLY A 386 36.60 -28.34 -5.41
N ALA A 387 35.45 -27.88 -5.91
CA ALA A 387 34.96 -28.30 -7.22
C ALA A 387 35.82 -27.75 -8.38
N ASN A 388 36.12 -28.60 -9.36
CA ASN A 388 36.94 -28.27 -10.54
C ASN A 388 36.31 -28.87 -11.79
N PHE A 389 35.95 -28.05 -12.77
CA PHE A 389 35.47 -28.52 -14.07
C PHE A 389 35.53 -27.42 -15.13
N THR A 390 35.42 -27.81 -16.39
CA THR A 390 35.34 -26.90 -17.53
C THR A 390 34.22 -27.33 -18.45
N VAL A 391 33.37 -26.39 -18.83
CA VAL A 391 32.20 -26.63 -19.69
C VAL A 391 32.18 -25.59 -20.80
N GLY A 392 32.21 -26.04 -22.05
CA GLY A 392 31.96 -25.16 -23.19
C GLY A 392 30.51 -24.68 -23.19
N ILE A 393 30.27 -23.38 -23.41
CA ILE A 393 28.93 -22.77 -23.33
C ILE A 393 27.89 -23.34 -24.32
N ARG A 394 28.35 -24.05 -25.36
CA ARG A 394 27.48 -24.72 -26.35
C ARG A 394 27.11 -26.15 -25.95
N ASN A 395 27.77 -26.70 -24.94
CA ASN A 395 27.56 -28.08 -24.51
C ASN A 395 26.37 -28.16 -23.55
N LYS A 396 25.57 -29.21 -23.69
CA LYS A 396 24.53 -29.56 -22.71
C LYS A 396 25.16 -30.44 -21.65
N VAL A 397 25.18 -29.96 -20.41
CA VAL A 397 25.75 -30.69 -19.27
C VAL A 397 24.67 -30.94 -18.23
N SER A 398 24.65 -32.14 -17.67
CA SER A 398 23.75 -32.52 -16.58
C SER A 398 24.57 -32.80 -15.32
N THR A 399 24.10 -32.26 -14.19
CA THR A 399 24.68 -32.51 -12.87
C THR A 399 23.78 -33.48 -12.12
N VAL A 400 24.33 -34.62 -11.68
CA VAL A 400 23.58 -35.67 -10.99
C VAL A 400 24.13 -35.84 -9.59
N GLY A 401 23.25 -36.00 -8.60
CA GLY A 401 23.63 -36.19 -7.22
C GLY A 401 22.43 -36.33 -6.30
N ALA A 402 22.64 -36.95 -5.14
CA ALA A 402 21.63 -37.08 -4.10
C ALA A 402 21.16 -35.69 -3.59
N THR A 403 20.04 -35.65 -2.90
CA THR A 403 19.59 -34.42 -2.21
C THR A 403 20.67 -33.95 -1.24
N GLY A 404 21.01 -32.65 -1.28
CA GLY A 404 22.10 -32.09 -0.46
C GLY A 404 23.52 -32.28 -1.02
N SER A 405 23.68 -32.80 -2.24
CA SER A 405 24.99 -32.96 -2.91
C SER A 405 25.66 -31.66 -3.38
N GLY A 406 25.05 -30.49 -3.15
CA GLY A 406 25.60 -29.20 -3.60
C GLY A 406 25.24 -28.80 -5.03
N LYS A 407 24.46 -29.63 -5.76
CA LYS A 407 24.11 -29.37 -7.18
C LYS A 407 23.35 -28.05 -7.40
N ASP A 408 22.47 -27.70 -6.47
CA ASP A 408 21.69 -26.45 -6.52
C ASP A 408 22.59 -25.26 -6.19
N GLU A 409 23.50 -25.41 -5.23
CA GLU A 409 24.49 -24.40 -4.84
C GLU A 409 25.46 -24.12 -5.99
N VAL A 410 26.00 -25.15 -6.65
CA VAL A 410 26.84 -25.00 -7.86
C VAL A 410 26.08 -24.24 -8.94
N SER A 411 24.82 -24.57 -9.19
CA SER A 411 24.00 -23.88 -10.21
C SER A 411 23.80 -22.40 -9.86
N LYS A 412 23.52 -22.09 -8.59
CA LYS A 412 23.38 -20.70 -8.11
C LYS A 412 24.70 -19.93 -8.12
N LEU A 413 25.83 -20.58 -7.86
CA LEU A 413 27.17 -19.98 -7.95
C LEU A 413 27.51 -19.63 -9.41
N ILE A 414 27.21 -20.53 -10.35
CA ILE A 414 27.38 -20.28 -11.79
C ILE A 414 26.45 -19.17 -12.28
N ALA A 415 25.23 -19.09 -11.75
CA ALA A 415 24.28 -18.01 -12.03
C ALA A 415 24.59 -16.70 -11.27
N ARG A 416 25.65 -16.67 -10.45
CA ARG A 416 26.01 -15.59 -9.54
C ARG A 416 24.86 -15.09 -8.64
N LEU A 417 23.99 -16.01 -8.26
CA LEU A 417 22.99 -15.82 -7.21
C LEU A 417 23.59 -16.09 -5.83
N LEU A 418 24.67 -16.86 -5.78
CA LEU A 418 25.53 -17.05 -4.61
C LEU A 418 26.96 -16.61 -4.96
N MET A 419 27.70 -16.21 -3.92
CA MET A 419 29.10 -15.83 -4.04
C MET A 419 30.00 -16.95 -3.50
N PRO A 420 31.09 -17.31 -4.21
CA PRO A 420 32.02 -18.31 -3.72
C PRO A 420 32.75 -17.81 -2.46
N THR A 421 32.93 -18.70 -1.47
CA THR A 421 33.75 -18.42 -0.28
C THR A 421 35.24 -18.51 -0.61
N ALA A 422 35.61 -19.44 -1.49
CA ALA A 422 36.96 -19.53 -2.06
C ALA A 422 36.91 -20.13 -3.48
N GLY A 423 38.02 -20.04 -4.20
CA GLY A 423 38.12 -20.47 -5.60
C GLY A 423 37.70 -19.39 -6.59
N ARG A 424 37.56 -19.79 -7.85
CA ARG A 424 37.21 -18.87 -8.95
C ARG A 424 36.28 -19.54 -9.95
N ILE A 425 35.32 -18.77 -10.45
CA ILE A 425 34.49 -19.11 -11.60
C ILE A 425 34.83 -18.08 -12.68
N SER A 426 35.27 -18.55 -13.84
CA SER A 426 35.55 -17.68 -14.98
C SER A 426 34.76 -18.06 -16.21
N LEU A 427 34.29 -17.04 -16.93
CA LEU A 427 33.57 -17.15 -18.18
C LEU A 427 34.23 -16.18 -19.17
N ALA A 428 34.58 -16.67 -20.37
CA ALA A 428 35.37 -15.89 -21.34
C ALA A 428 36.73 -15.38 -20.80
N GLY A 429 37.30 -16.04 -19.79
CA GLY A 429 38.54 -15.60 -19.12
C GLY A 429 38.34 -14.53 -18.01
N GLU A 430 37.15 -13.96 -17.90
CA GLU A 430 36.80 -13.00 -16.85
C GLU A 430 36.20 -13.70 -15.63
N ASN A 431 36.45 -13.18 -14.43
CA ASN A 431 35.84 -13.73 -13.22
C ASN A 431 34.36 -13.30 -13.15
N ILE A 432 33.44 -14.25 -13.00
CA ILE A 432 31.99 -13.96 -12.96
C ILE A 432 31.63 -12.97 -11.84
N VAL A 433 32.39 -12.99 -10.74
CA VAL A 433 32.20 -12.11 -9.58
C VAL A 433 32.33 -10.63 -9.94
N THR A 434 33.12 -10.28 -10.96
CA THR A 434 33.42 -8.89 -11.31
C THR A 434 32.58 -8.33 -12.47
N ILE A 435 31.86 -9.19 -13.20
CA ILE A 435 31.08 -8.78 -14.38
C ILE A 435 29.85 -7.95 -13.93
N PRO A 436 29.41 -6.87 -14.59
CA PRO A 436 28.19 -6.19 -14.17
C PRO A 436 26.92 -7.08 -14.23
N GLU A 437 25.97 -6.90 -13.31
CA GLU A 437 24.67 -7.60 -13.29
C GLU A 437 23.91 -7.40 -14.60
N GLY A 438 23.94 -6.20 -15.17
CA GLY A 438 23.32 -5.93 -16.46
C GLY A 438 23.92 -6.69 -17.63
N VAL A 439 25.15 -7.23 -17.52
CA VAL A 439 25.73 -8.10 -18.57
C VAL A 439 25.31 -9.54 -18.34
N LEU A 440 25.48 -10.05 -17.12
CA LEU A 440 25.12 -11.44 -16.80
C LEU A 440 23.63 -11.68 -16.92
N GLY A 441 22.78 -10.83 -16.34
CA GLY A 441 21.32 -10.98 -16.39
C GLY A 441 20.71 -10.93 -17.79
N ARG A 442 21.41 -10.30 -18.76
CA ARG A 442 20.98 -10.26 -20.17
C ARG A 442 21.51 -11.41 -21.03
N ARG A 443 22.55 -12.11 -20.57
CA ARG A 443 23.22 -13.17 -21.33
C ARG A 443 23.14 -14.56 -20.68
N GLN A 444 22.65 -14.62 -19.45
CA GLN A 444 22.46 -15.83 -18.66
C GLN A 444 21.05 -15.84 -18.08
N ALA A 445 20.33 -16.94 -18.29
CA ALA A 445 19.04 -17.20 -17.65
C ALA A 445 19.20 -18.28 -16.57
N TYR A 446 18.51 -18.10 -15.45
CA TYR A 446 18.43 -19.08 -14.38
C TYR A 446 16.96 -19.46 -14.15
N VAL A 447 16.68 -20.76 -14.12
CA VAL A 447 15.35 -21.29 -13.85
C VAL A 447 15.43 -22.17 -12.61
N SER A 448 14.76 -21.74 -11.54
CA SER A 448 14.65 -22.48 -10.28
C SER A 448 13.56 -23.55 -10.35
N ALA A 449 13.57 -24.49 -9.40
CA ALA A 449 12.49 -25.48 -9.25
C ALA A 449 11.13 -24.85 -8.89
N ALA A 450 11.15 -23.71 -8.19
CA ALA A 450 9.99 -22.88 -7.92
C ALA A 450 10.23 -21.50 -8.54
N ALA A 451 9.72 -21.28 -9.74
CA ALA A 451 9.80 -19.99 -10.42
C ALA A 451 8.89 -18.96 -9.74
N HIS A 452 9.31 -17.70 -9.72
CA HIS A 452 8.48 -16.60 -9.23
C HIS A 452 7.73 -15.95 -10.39
N ILE A 453 6.44 -15.67 -10.20
CA ILE A 453 5.61 -14.93 -11.15
C ILE A 453 5.23 -13.63 -10.45
N PHE A 454 5.56 -12.50 -11.08
CA PHE A 454 5.23 -11.18 -10.57
C PHE A 454 3.75 -10.89 -10.77
N THR A 455 3.18 -10.09 -9.88
CA THR A 455 1.81 -9.58 -10.06
C THR A 455 1.73 -8.76 -11.34
N GLY A 456 0.86 -9.17 -12.25
CA GLY A 456 0.71 -8.57 -13.57
C GLY A 456 0.05 -9.55 -14.54
N ASN A 457 0.00 -9.20 -15.82
CA ASN A 457 -0.50 -10.10 -16.86
C ASN A 457 0.61 -11.07 -17.33
N VAL A 458 0.24 -12.02 -18.21
CA VAL A 458 1.17 -13.01 -18.77
C VAL A 458 2.25 -12.33 -19.62
N ARG A 459 1.88 -11.35 -20.46
CA ARG A 459 2.82 -10.59 -21.32
C ARG A 459 3.93 -9.93 -20.49
N ASP A 460 3.57 -9.27 -19.39
CA ASP A 460 4.52 -8.58 -18.51
C ASP A 460 5.52 -9.54 -17.86
N ASN A 461 5.06 -10.73 -17.47
CA ASN A 461 5.94 -11.75 -16.90
C ASN A 461 6.87 -12.36 -17.95
N LEU A 462 6.38 -12.61 -19.18
CA LEU A 462 7.19 -13.11 -20.28
C LEU A 462 8.28 -12.10 -20.70
N LEU A 463 7.93 -10.81 -20.73
CA LEU A 463 8.82 -9.73 -21.13
C LEU A 463 9.67 -9.16 -19.99
N TYR A 464 9.52 -9.63 -18.75
CA TYR A 464 10.23 -9.09 -17.59
C TYR A 464 11.75 -9.09 -17.80
N GLY A 465 12.28 -10.15 -18.42
CA GLY A 465 13.69 -10.30 -18.75
C GLY A 465 14.21 -9.35 -19.85
N LEU A 466 13.36 -8.51 -20.43
CA LEU A 466 13.71 -7.49 -21.44
C LEU A 466 13.56 -6.05 -20.92
N LYS A 467 13.08 -5.87 -19.68
CA LYS A 467 12.80 -4.54 -19.08
C LYS A 467 14.05 -3.94 -18.42
N HIS A 468 15.03 -3.51 -19.23
CA HIS A 468 16.33 -3.08 -18.70
C HIS A 468 16.59 -1.57 -18.69
N THR A 469 16.04 -0.85 -19.66
CA THR A 469 16.27 0.58 -19.86
C THR A 469 14.97 1.22 -20.34
N PRO A 470 14.62 2.42 -19.85
CA PRO A 470 13.43 3.11 -20.33
C PRO A 470 13.63 3.51 -21.80
N GLY A 471 12.67 3.13 -22.64
CA GLY A 471 12.57 3.52 -24.05
C GLY A 471 11.90 4.87 -24.22
N ALA A 472 11.13 5.03 -25.30
CA ALA A 472 10.38 6.25 -25.53
C ALA A 472 9.25 6.38 -24.50
N SER A 473 9.05 7.59 -23.98
CA SER A 473 7.87 7.91 -23.18
C SER A 473 6.63 7.94 -24.09
N PRO A 474 5.47 7.39 -23.68
CA PRO A 474 4.23 7.45 -24.45
C PRO A 474 3.78 8.88 -24.77
N SER A 475 4.24 9.89 -24.01
CA SER A 475 4.01 11.31 -24.28
C SER A 475 4.86 11.91 -25.41
N GLY A 476 5.37 11.07 -26.31
CA GLY A 476 6.43 11.34 -27.30
C GLY A 476 6.28 12.56 -28.21
N ASP A 477 5.13 13.26 -28.23
CA ASP A 477 4.90 14.48 -29.03
C ASP A 477 4.20 15.63 -28.27
N GLU A 478 3.84 15.47 -26.99
CA GLU A 478 3.17 16.52 -26.21
C GLU A 478 4.10 17.09 -25.11
N THR A 479 4.01 18.41 -24.90
CA THR A 479 4.71 19.09 -23.81
C THR A 479 4.54 18.31 -22.51
N PRO A 480 5.61 17.94 -21.79
CA PRO A 480 5.51 17.13 -20.58
C PRO A 480 4.48 17.72 -19.63
N SER A 481 3.59 16.88 -19.09
CA SER A 481 2.58 17.36 -18.15
C SER A 481 3.27 18.04 -16.96
N LYS A 482 2.67 19.10 -16.41
CA LYS A 482 3.23 19.80 -15.23
C LYS A 482 3.47 18.83 -14.06
N GLU A 483 2.66 17.77 -13.97
CA GLU A 483 2.82 16.73 -12.96
C GLU A 483 4.08 15.89 -13.18
N PHE A 484 4.37 15.51 -14.43
CA PHE A 484 5.59 14.78 -14.78
C PHE A 484 6.85 15.57 -14.44
N GLU A 485 6.88 16.86 -14.82
CA GLU A 485 8.01 17.74 -14.50
C GLU A 485 8.23 17.89 -12.99
N GLU A 486 7.15 18.05 -12.23
CA GLU A 486 7.24 18.17 -10.76
C GLU A 486 7.68 16.86 -10.11
N ARG A 487 7.17 15.69 -10.55
CA ARG A 487 7.65 14.38 -10.08
C ARG A 487 9.14 14.20 -10.34
N ARG A 488 9.60 14.51 -11.55
CA ARG A 488 11.02 14.42 -11.93
C ARG A 488 11.88 15.38 -11.12
N ARG A 489 11.40 16.60 -10.86
CA ARG A 489 12.08 17.59 -10.01
C ARG A 489 12.20 17.10 -8.56
N ILE A 490 11.12 16.57 -8.00
CA ILE A 490 11.11 16.01 -6.64
C ILE A 490 12.06 14.80 -6.56
N ALA A 491 12.04 13.92 -7.55
CA ALA A 491 12.95 12.78 -7.62
C ALA A 491 14.42 13.23 -7.64
N ALA A 492 14.75 14.26 -8.44
CA ALA A 492 16.09 14.83 -8.49
C ALA A 492 16.54 15.43 -7.14
N LEU A 493 15.66 16.17 -6.46
CA LEU A 493 15.95 16.76 -5.14
C LEU A 493 16.20 15.70 -4.06
N THR A 494 15.59 14.53 -4.22
CA THR A 494 15.64 13.44 -3.25
C THR A 494 16.58 12.32 -3.66
N SER A 495 17.26 12.44 -4.80
CA SER A 495 18.13 11.39 -5.36
C SER A 495 17.38 10.05 -5.60
N ASN A 496 16.09 10.12 -5.94
CA ASN A 496 15.34 8.99 -6.48
C ASN A 496 15.66 8.76 -7.96
N SER A 497 15.14 7.67 -8.54
CA SER A 497 15.27 7.43 -9.98
C SER A 497 14.67 8.59 -10.78
N LEU A 498 15.36 8.98 -11.85
CA LEU A 498 14.91 9.98 -12.83
C LEU A 498 14.27 9.33 -14.05
N ASP A 499 14.27 8.00 -14.11
CA ASP A 499 13.67 7.23 -15.18
C ASP A 499 12.16 7.38 -15.14
N ASP A 500 11.56 7.44 -16.32
CA ASP A 500 10.12 7.48 -16.45
C ASP A 500 9.56 6.06 -16.29
N TRP A 501 8.69 5.88 -15.29
CA TRP A 501 8.03 4.61 -15.06
C TRP A 501 7.07 4.26 -16.20
N ASP A 502 6.41 5.28 -16.77
CA ASP A 502 5.38 5.10 -17.79
C ASP A 502 6.00 4.93 -19.20
N ALA A 503 7.33 5.04 -19.34
CA ALA A 503 8.02 4.76 -20.59
C ALA A 503 7.90 3.29 -21.01
N ASP A 504 8.09 3.03 -22.30
CA ASP A 504 8.19 1.65 -22.78
C ASP A 504 9.52 1.03 -22.35
N TRP A 505 9.48 0.13 -21.36
CA TRP A 505 10.68 -0.54 -20.84
C TRP A 505 11.16 -1.70 -21.71
N VAL A 506 10.40 -2.13 -22.72
CA VAL A 506 10.71 -3.34 -23.47
C VAL A 506 11.87 -3.12 -24.44
N ASP A 507 12.93 -3.91 -24.30
CA ASP A 507 14.06 -3.94 -25.24
C ASP A 507 13.71 -4.80 -26.47
N TYR A 508 13.12 -4.16 -27.49
CA TYR A 508 12.73 -4.81 -28.76
C TYR A 508 13.94 -5.38 -29.52
N GLU A 509 15.07 -4.69 -29.52
CA GLU A 509 16.30 -5.14 -30.19
C GLU A 509 16.80 -6.46 -29.58
N ALA A 510 16.79 -6.56 -28.25
CA ALA A 510 17.14 -7.80 -27.55
C ALA A 510 16.17 -8.95 -27.84
N ALA A 511 14.88 -8.65 -28.08
CA ALA A 511 13.90 -9.64 -28.52
C ALA A 511 14.09 -10.08 -29.99
N GLY A 512 14.85 -9.32 -30.78
CA GLY A 512 14.96 -9.50 -32.23
C GLY A 512 13.72 -9.00 -32.98
N ALA A 513 12.98 -8.06 -32.39
CA ALA A 513 11.78 -7.44 -32.96
C ALA A 513 12.05 -5.96 -33.28
N PRO A 514 11.67 -5.45 -34.46
CA PRO A 514 11.77 -4.02 -34.76
C PRO A 514 10.67 -3.16 -34.10
N ASP A 515 9.51 -3.75 -33.79
CA ASP A 515 8.31 -3.08 -33.30
C ASP A 515 7.46 -4.02 -32.43
N GLU A 516 6.35 -3.49 -31.92
CA GLU A 516 5.43 -4.23 -31.06
C GLU A 516 4.73 -5.40 -31.78
N ASP A 517 4.37 -5.25 -33.04
CA ASP A 517 3.72 -6.33 -33.81
C ASP A 517 4.67 -7.51 -34.00
N ALA A 518 5.93 -7.26 -34.36
CA ALA A 518 6.94 -8.29 -34.46
C ALA A 518 7.28 -8.92 -33.10
N LEU A 519 7.20 -8.15 -32.01
CA LEU A 519 7.35 -8.69 -30.66
C LEU A 519 6.21 -9.67 -30.33
N TYR A 520 4.96 -9.36 -30.69
CA TYR A 520 3.85 -10.30 -30.51
C TYR A 520 4.06 -11.60 -31.29
N GLN A 521 4.53 -11.53 -32.54
CA GLN A 521 4.88 -12.74 -33.30
C GLN A 521 5.98 -13.54 -32.60
N ARG A 522 7.00 -12.86 -32.07
CA ARG A 522 8.08 -13.51 -31.34
C ARG A 522 7.60 -14.20 -30.05
N ILE A 523 6.66 -13.60 -29.33
CA ILE A 523 6.03 -14.21 -28.16
C ILE A 523 5.30 -15.49 -28.57
N LEU A 524 4.52 -15.47 -29.65
CA LEU A 524 3.79 -16.66 -30.14
C LEU A 524 4.76 -17.80 -30.52
N GLU A 525 5.86 -17.49 -31.21
CA GLU A 525 6.91 -18.49 -31.51
C GLU A 525 7.49 -19.13 -30.24
N VAL A 526 7.73 -18.33 -29.19
CA VAL A 526 8.25 -18.84 -27.91
C VAL A 526 7.21 -19.70 -27.20
N LEU A 527 5.93 -19.33 -27.24
CA LEU A 527 4.84 -20.11 -26.65
C LEU A 527 4.65 -21.46 -27.37
N ASP A 528 4.78 -21.49 -28.70
CA ASP A 528 4.73 -22.74 -29.48
C ASP A 528 5.91 -23.67 -29.10
N VAL A 529 7.14 -23.15 -29.12
CA VAL A 529 8.35 -23.93 -28.76
C VAL A 529 8.29 -24.47 -27.33
N THR A 530 7.65 -23.75 -26.41
CA THR A 530 7.47 -24.18 -25.01
C THR A 530 6.24 -25.05 -24.78
N GLY A 531 5.36 -25.19 -25.78
CA GLY A 531 4.10 -25.93 -25.68
C GLY A 531 3.03 -25.25 -24.83
N LEU A 532 3.16 -23.94 -24.57
CA LEU A 532 2.26 -23.15 -23.71
C LEU A 532 1.21 -22.35 -24.51
N GLU A 533 1.27 -22.38 -25.84
CA GLU A 533 0.35 -21.64 -26.72
C GLU A 533 -1.12 -21.92 -26.37
N ARG A 534 -1.49 -23.19 -26.26
CA ARG A 534 -2.87 -23.60 -25.98
C ARG A 534 -3.35 -23.11 -24.62
N ASP A 535 -2.49 -23.14 -23.61
CA ASP A 535 -2.83 -22.71 -22.25
C ASP A 535 -3.06 -21.19 -22.21
N VAL A 536 -2.15 -20.42 -22.83
CA VAL A 536 -2.26 -18.96 -22.92
C VAL A 536 -3.48 -18.55 -23.76
N TYR A 537 -3.74 -19.25 -24.86
CA TYR A 537 -4.94 -19.05 -25.67
C TYR A 537 -6.22 -19.30 -24.86
N GLN A 538 -6.26 -20.37 -24.05
CA GLN A 538 -7.39 -20.68 -23.19
C GLN A 538 -7.58 -19.63 -22.09
N PHE A 539 -6.50 -19.08 -21.52
CA PHE A 539 -6.59 -17.96 -20.58
C PHE A 539 -7.21 -16.73 -21.24
N GLY A 540 -6.80 -16.42 -22.48
CA GLY A 540 -7.40 -15.37 -23.29
C GLY A 540 -8.90 -15.60 -23.51
N LEU A 541 -9.28 -16.79 -23.98
CA LEU A 541 -10.69 -17.16 -24.20
C LEU A 541 -11.55 -17.06 -22.94
N ASN A 542 -11.02 -17.47 -21.78
CA ASN A 542 -11.72 -17.39 -20.51
C ASN A 542 -11.70 -15.99 -19.87
N SER A 543 -10.94 -15.05 -20.43
CA SER A 543 -10.86 -13.68 -19.92
C SER A 543 -12.06 -12.84 -20.36
N ARG A 544 -12.36 -11.80 -19.57
CA ARG A 544 -13.37 -10.78 -19.93
C ARG A 544 -12.66 -9.59 -20.58
N PRO A 545 -13.12 -9.09 -21.73
CA PRO A 545 -12.50 -7.95 -22.39
C PRO A 545 -12.67 -6.68 -21.55
N GLY A 546 -11.56 -6.03 -21.22
CA GLY A 546 -11.56 -4.69 -20.62
C GLY A 546 -11.94 -3.62 -21.64
N GLU A 547 -12.21 -2.40 -21.19
CA GLU A 547 -12.73 -1.30 -22.01
C GLU A 547 -11.85 -1.00 -23.24
N GLU A 548 -10.55 -0.79 -23.03
CA GLU A 548 -9.58 -0.52 -24.12
C GLU A 548 -9.46 -1.71 -25.08
N THR A 549 -9.35 -2.93 -24.55
CA THR A 549 -9.23 -4.14 -25.38
C THR A 549 -10.49 -4.43 -26.17
N ARG A 550 -11.68 -4.07 -25.65
CA ARG A 550 -12.97 -4.35 -26.28
C ARG A 550 -13.11 -3.65 -27.63
N GLU A 551 -12.70 -2.39 -27.72
CA GLU A 551 -12.78 -1.64 -28.98
C GLU A 551 -11.86 -2.26 -30.05
N SER A 552 -10.62 -2.59 -29.67
CA SER A 552 -9.66 -3.23 -30.59
C SER A 552 -10.06 -4.64 -31.04
N LEU A 553 -10.72 -5.41 -30.16
CA LEU A 553 -11.09 -6.81 -30.42
C LEU A 553 -12.50 -6.95 -31.01
N ALA A 554 -13.34 -5.92 -30.98
CA ALA A 554 -14.75 -6.02 -31.34
C ALA A 554 -14.95 -6.63 -32.73
N GLU A 555 -14.29 -6.09 -33.74
CA GLU A 555 -14.40 -6.58 -35.12
C GLU A 555 -13.93 -8.04 -35.25
N HIS A 556 -12.81 -8.39 -34.60
CA HIS A 556 -12.25 -9.74 -34.63
C HIS A 556 -13.16 -10.77 -33.95
N VAL A 557 -13.77 -10.41 -32.82
CA VAL A 557 -14.71 -11.27 -32.09
C VAL A 557 -15.98 -11.51 -32.92
N LEU A 558 -16.52 -10.47 -33.57
CA LEU A 558 -17.69 -10.60 -34.43
C LEU A 558 -17.39 -11.45 -35.68
N LEU A 559 -16.22 -11.28 -36.28
CA LEU A 559 -15.76 -12.11 -37.39
C LEU A 559 -15.55 -13.58 -36.96
N ALA A 560 -14.96 -13.81 -35.79
CA ALA A 560 -14.76 -15.13 -35.22
C ALA A 560 -16.10 -15.82 -34.93
N ARG A 561 -17.08 -15.09 -34.39
CA ARG A 561 -18.46 -15.54 -34.17
C ARG A 561 -19.10 -16.04 -35.46
N GLU A 562 -19.03 -15.23 -36.53
CA GLU A 562 -19.58 -15.61 -37.83
C GLU A 562 -18.89 -16.85 -38.41
N ARG A 563 -17.55 -16.92 -38.35
CA ARG A 563 -16.79 -18.07 -38.85
C ARG A 563 -17.06 -19.35 -38.07
N LEU A 564 -17.14 -19.27 -36.74
CA LEU A 564 -17.48 -20.40 -35.88
C LEU A 564 -18.87 -20.94 -36.25
N GLN A 565 -19.84 -20.05 -36.46
CA GLN A 565 -21.19 -20.46 -36.84
C GLN A 565 -21.18 -21.23 -38.17
N ARG A 566 -20.53 -20.69 -39.21
CA ARG A 566 -20.43 -21.38 -40.51
C ARG A 566 -19.75 -22.74 -40.37
N ALA A 567 -18.69 -22.84 -39.57
CA ALA A 567 -17.98 -24.10 -39.34
C ALA A 567 -18.86 -25.14 -38.63
N LEU A 568 -19.69 -24.73 -37.66
CA LEU A 568 -20.65 -25.62 -37.00
C LEU A 568 -21.75 -26.09 -37.95
N GLU A 569 -22.21 -25.22 -38.86
CA GLU A 569 -23.20 -25.57 -39.88
C GLU A 569 -22.62 -26.56 -40.91
N GLU A 570 -21.43 -26.29 -41.44
CA GLU A 570 -20.75 -27.14 -42.44
C GLU A 570 -20.37 -28.52 -41.89
N SER A 571 -20.02 -28.60 -40.61
CA SER A 571 -19.68 -29.86 -39.94
C SER A 571 -20.90 -30.67 -39.49
N GLY A 572 -22.12 -30.15 -39.68
CA GLY A 572 -23.36 -30.78 -39.20
C GLY A 572 -23.49 -30.80 -37.68
N GLN A 573 -22.75 -29.92 -36.99
CA GLN A 573 -22.67 -29.83 -35.53
C GLN A 573 -23.43 -28.63 -34.95
N SER A 574 -24.28 -27.98 -35.75
CA SER A 574 -25.13 -26.86 -35.31
C SER A 574 -26.01 -27.20 -34.09
N GLY A 575 -26.32 -28.49 -33.87
CA GLY A 575 -27.04 -28.96 -32.69
C GLY A 575 -26.24 -28.95 -31.38
N LEU A 576 -24.94 -28.60 -31.39
CA LEU A 576 -24.12 -28.50 -30.17
C LEU A 576 -24.38 -27.20 -29.38
N VAL A 577 -24.82 -26.14 -30.05
CA VAL A 577 -24.97 -24.80 -29.48
C VAL A 577 -26.40 -24.31 -29.65
N ASP A 578 -27.06 -23.99 -28.54
CA ASP A 578 -28.34 -23.29 -28.51
C ASP A 578 -28.07 -21.78 -28.64
N ARG A 579 -28.24 -21.26 -29.86
CA ARG A 579 -27.92 -19.89 -30.22
C ARG A 579 -28.79 -18.89 -29.44
N PHE A 580 -28.21 -17.74 -29.10
CA PHE A 580 -28.99 -16.65 -28.54
C PHE A 580 -29.75 -15.90 -29.64
N ASP A 581 -31.06 -15.79 -29.45
CA ASP A 581 -31.98 -14.98 -30.25
C ASP A 581 -32.80 -14.12 -29.28
N SER A 582 -32.80 -12.81 -29.48
CA SER A 582 -33.50 -11.86 -28.62
C SER A 582 -35.01 -12.09 -28.63
N ASN A 583 -35.56 -12.64 -29.72
CA ASN A 583 -36.98 -12.85 -29.92
C ASN A 583 -37.47 -14.26 -29.55
N ALA A 584 -36.56 -15.18 -29.21
CA ALA A 584 -36.90 -16.55 -28.87
C ALA A 584 -36.52 -16.90 -27.41
N PHE A 585 -37.28 -17.83 -26.84
CA PHE A 585 -36.96 -18.41 -25.53
C PHE A 585 -35.88 -19.48 -25.70
N ASN A 586 -34.75 -19.32 -25.00
CA ASN A 586 -33.65 -20.29 -25.08
C ASN A 586 -33.84 -21.33 -23.97
N ARG A 587 -34.01 -22.60 -24.37
CA ARG A 587 -34.36 -23.68 -23.44
C ARG A 587 -33.17 -24.14 -22.60
N SER A 588 -31.96 -23.81 -23.03
CA SER A 588 -30.70 -24.15 -22.39
C SER A 588 -30.24 -23.08 -21.38
N LEU A 589 -30.87 -21.91 -21.37
CA LEU A 589 -30.68 -20.86 -20.36
C LEU A 589 -31.64 -21.02 -19.17
N SER A 590 -31.24 -20.49 -18.02
CA SER A 590 -32.12 -20.34 -16.86
C SER A 590 -33.23 -19.31 -17.12
N LEU A 591 -34.28 -19.31 -16.29
CA LEU A 591 -35.31 -18.25 -16.37
C LEU A 591 -34.73 -16.87 -16.05
N ALA A 592 -33.76 -16.77 -15.12
CA ALA A 592 -33.02 -15.53 -14.87
C ALA A 592 -32.32 -15.02 -16.15
N GLU A 593 -31.53 -15.87 -16.79
CA GLU A 593 -30.79 -15.50 -18.01
C GLU A 593 -31.73 -15.23 -19.18
N ASN A 594 -32.87 -15.91 -19.28
CA ASN A 594 -33.89 -15.59 -20.28
C ASN A 594 -34.57 -14.25 -20.00
N ILE A 595 -34.82 -13.87 -18.75
CA ILE A 595 -35.41 -12.58 -18.38
C ILE A 595 -34.42 -11.44 -18.66
N LEU A 596 -33.18 -11.59 -18.18
CA LEU A 596 -32.15 -10.55 -18.32
C LEU A 596 -31.62 -10.45 -19.76
N PHE A 597 -31.52 -11.58 -20.46
CA PHE A 597 -30.89 -11.72 -21.78
C PHE A 597 -29.53 -10.97 -21.85
N GLY A 598 -28.75 -11.15 -20.81
CA GLY A 598 -27.56 -10.36 -20.50
C GLY A 598 -26.85 -10.95 -19.29
N ALA A 599 -25.63 -10.48 -19.03
CA ALA A 599 -24.89 -10.82 -17.82
C ALA A 599 -24.89 -9.62 -16.86
N PRO A 600 -25.10 -9.85 -15.55
CA PRO A 600 -25.21 -8.76 -14.57
C PRO A 600 -23.87 -8.03 -14.40
N LEU A 601 -23.93 -6.69 -14.40
CA LEU A 601 -22.81 -5.84 -14.00
C LEU A 601 -22.92 -5.40 -12.53
N LYS A 602 -24.15 -5.38 -11.99
CA LYS A 602 -24.44 -5.06 -10.58
C LYS A 602 -24.98 -6.28 -9.83
N PRO A 603 -24.62 -6.46 -8.53
CA PRO A 603 -25.05 -7.63 -7.74
C PRO A 603 -26.57 -7.81 -7.64
N GLU A 604 -27.35 -6.72 -7.70
CA GLU A 604 -28.81 -6.74 -7.63
C GLU A 604 -29.51 -7.42 -8.82
N PHE A 605 -28.77 -7.69 -9.91
CA PHE A 605 -29.24 -8.43 -11.08
C PHE A 605 -28.67 -9.86 -11.16
N GLU A 606 -27.91 -10.30 -10.15
CA GLU A 606 -27.50 -11.71 -10.04
C GLU A 606 -28.71 -12.61 -9.79
N ALA A 607 -28.70 -13.82 -10.34
CA ALA A 607 -29.86 -14.74 -10.31
C ALA A 607 -30.40 -15.00 -8.90
N ASP A 608 -29.53 -15.05 -7.89
CA ASP A 608 -29.90 -15.26 -6.48
C ASP A 608 -30.65 -14.06 -5.87
N ARG A 609 -30.46 -12.85 -6.40
CA ARG A 609 -31.02 -11.60 -5.86
C ARG A 609 -32.16 -11.02 -6.70
N LEU A 610 -32.48 -11.60 -7.85
CA LEU A 610 -33.57 -11.13 -8.71
C LEU A 610 -34.93 -11.13 -8.00
N ALA A 611 -35.15 -12.04 -7.04
CA ALA A 611 -36.37 -12.10 -6.25
C ALA A 611 -36.53 -10.91 -5.28
N GLU A 612 -35.45 -10.18 -4.98
CA GLU A 612 -35.46 -8.99 -4.12
C GLU A 612 -35.49 -7.69 -4.93
N ASN A 613 -35.22 -7.75 -6.23
CA ASN A 613 -35.07 -6.58 -7.09
C ASN A 613 -36.45 -5.94 -7.40
N PRO A 614 -36.70 -4.68 -6.98
CA PRO A 614 -38.01 -4.04 -7.15
C PRO A 614 -38.48 -3.97 -8.60
N LEU A 615 -37.57 -3.75 -9.55
CA LEU A 615 -37.88 -3.65 -10.97
C LEU A 615 -38.36 -5.00 -11.53
N ILE A 616 -37.67 -6.08 -11.18
CA ILE A 616 -38.03 -7.44 -11.61
C ILE A 616 -39.37 -7.86 -10.98
N LEU A 617 -39.57 -7.55 -9.70
CA LEU A 617 -40.83 -7.82 -9.00
C LEU A 617 -42.01 -7.07 -9.62
N GLU A 618 -41.81 -5.82 -10.01
CA GLU A 618 -42.81 -5.02 -10.71
C GLU A 618 -43.17 -5.63 -12.07
N LEU A 619 -42.16 -5.97 -12.88
CA LEU A 619 -42.36 -6.60 -14.18
C LEU A 619 -43.08 -7.95 -14.07
N LEU A 620 -42.72 -8.79 -13.10
CA LEU A 620 -43.41 -10.05 -12.83
C LEU A 620 -44.90 -9.85 -12.51
N ARG A 621 -45.25 -8.79 -11.78
CA ARG A 621 -46.66 -8.48 -11.46
C ARG A 621 -47.40 -7.95 -12.68
N GLU A 622 -46.78 -7.09 -13.48
CA GLU A 622 -47.38 -6.53 -14.69
C GLU A 622 -47.68 -7.59 -15.75
N THR A 623 -46.83 -8.60 -15.88
CA THR A 623 -47.06 -9.71 -16.82
C THR A 623 -47.85 -10.87 -16.21
N GLY A 624 -48.31 -10.74 -14.95
CA GLY A 624 -49.04 -11.79 -14.24
C GLY A 624 -48.23 -13.05 -13.97
N LEU A 625 -46.90 -12.98 -13.96
CA LEU A 625 -46.00 -14.11 -13.69
C LEU A 625 -45.63 -14.27 -12.22
N TYR A 626 -45.89 -13.27 -11.37
CA TYR A 626 -45.50 -13.30 -9.95
C TYR A 626 -46.06 -14.53 -9.21
N ASP A 627 -47.38 -14.76 -9.29
CA ASP A 627 -48.02 -15.89 -8.61
C ASP A 627 -47.62 -17.24 -9.24
N ASP A 628 -47.39 -17.25 -10.56
CA ASP A 628 -46.90 -18.44 -11.27
C ASP A 628 -45.48 -18.81 -10.82
N PHE A 629 -44.59 -17.83 -10.67
CA PHE A 629 -43.25 -18.04 -10.13
C PHE A 629 -43.31 -18.54 -8.68
N CYS A 630 -44.18 -17.98 -7.84
CA CYS A 630 -44.35 -18.47 -6.47
C CYS A 630 -44.81 -19.94 -6.44
N ARG A 631 -45.79 -20.32 -7.28
CA ARG A 631 -46.25 -21.71 -7.42
C ARG A 631 -45.17 -22.63 -7.97
N MET A 632 -44.42 -22.20 -8.99
CA MET A 632 -43.29 -22.96 -9.54
C MET A 632 -42.21 -23.17 -8.47
N GLY A 633 -41.87 -22.13 -7.70
CA GLY A 633 -40.86 -22.20 -6.67
C GLY A 633 -41.20 -23.19 -5.57
N ARG A 634 -42.43 -23.14 -5.06
CA ARG A 634 -42.92 -24.16 -4.13
C ARG A 634 -42.87 -25.57 -4.73
N ARG A 635 -43.27 -25.73 -5.99
CA ARG A 635 -43.27 -27.04 -6.66
C ARG A 635 -41.84 -27.59 -6.84
N VAL A 636 -40.88 -26.72 -7.12
CA VAL A 636 -39.46 -27.06 -7.17
C VAL A 636 -38.97 -27.50 -5.80
N ALA A 637 -39.30 -26.75 -4.75
CA ALA A 637 -38.94 -27.12 -3.37
C ALA A 637 -39.52 -28.49 -2.99
N GLU A 638 -40.78 -28.77 -3.32
CA GLU A 638 -41.41 -30.09 -3.13
C GLU A 638 -40.65 -31.19 -3.88
N LEU A 639 -40.33 -30.99 -5.16
CA LEU A 639 -39.57 -31.97 -5.95
C LEU A 639 -38.17 -32.21 -5.41
N MET A 640 -37.48 -31.17 -4.93
CA MET A 640 -36.14 -31.32 -4.33
C MET A 640 -36.22 -32.08 -3.00
N LEU A 641 -37.25 -31.82 -2.19
CA LEU A 641 -37.52 -32.57 -0.96
C LEU A 641 -37.87 -34.03 -1.25
N GLU A 642 -38.61 -34.31 -2.32
CA GLU A 642 -38.95 -35.68 -2.75
C GLU A 642 -37.71 -36.43 -3.28
N LEU A 643 -36.88 -35.78 -4.10
CA LEU A 643 -35.72 -36.40 -4.75
C LEU A 643 -34.54 -36.64 -3.79
N PHE A 644 -34.37 -35.78 -2.78
CA PHE A 644 -33.22 -35.80 -1.88
C PHE A 644 -33.58 -36.03 -0.40
N ALA A 645 -34.78 -36.55 -0.12
CA ALA A 645 -35.26 -36.81 1.25
C ALA A 645 -34.29 -37.61 2.12
N ASP A 646 -33.57 -38.55 1.50
CA ASP A 646 -32.69 -39.53 2.16
C ASP A 646 -31.20 -39.36 1.79
N ALA A 647 -30.82 -38.28 1.09
CA ALA A 647 -29.44 -38.05 0.65
C ALA A 647 -28.56 -37.52 1.82
N PRO A 648 -27.39 -38.13 2.11
CA PRO A 648 -26.45 -37.60 3.09
C PRO A 648 -25.89 -36.23 2.68
N ALA A 649 -25.57 -35.37 3.66
CA ALA A 649 -24.85 -34.12 3.39
C ALA A 649 -23.48 -34.43 2.75
N GLY A 650 -23.26 -33.91 1.54
CA GLY A 650 -22.04 -34.16 0.75
C GLY A 650 -22.12 -35.33 -0.25
N ASP A 651 -23.31 -35.87 -0.54
CA ASP A 651 -23.49 -36.82 -1.63
C ASP A 651 -23.13 -36.17 -3.00
N PRO A 652 -22.20 -36.74 -3.78
CA PRO A 652 -21.84 -36.20 -5.10
C PRO A 652 -23.02 -36.04 -6.06
N LEU A 653 -24.07 -36.87 -5.93
CA LEU A 653 -25.30 -36.76 -6.72
C LEU A 653 -26.14 -35.56 -6.27
N PHE A 654 -26.08 -35.16 -5.00
CA PHE A 654 -26.75 -33.95 -4.54
C PHE A 654 -26.09 -32.71 -5.15
N GLU A 655 -24.76 -32.59 -5.09
CA GLU A 655 -24.03 -31.45 -5.67
C GLU A 655 -24.17 -31.37 -7.21
N GLN A 656 -24.30 -32.52 -7.88
CA GLN A 656 -24.42 -32.57 -9.35
C GLN A 656 -25.83 -32.25 -9.87
N PHE A 657 -26.88 -32.50 -9.07
CA PHE A 657 -28.27 -32.39 -9.53
C PHE A 657 -29.14 -31.39 -8.73
N SER A 658 -28.70 -30.93 -7.56
CA SER A 658 -29.33 -29.86 -6.77
C SER A 658 -28.71 -28.49 -7.10
N PHE A 659 -29.54 -27.45 -7.15
CA PHE A 659 -29.11 -26.04 -7.28
C PHE A 659 -29.38 -25.23 -5.98
N VAL A 660 -29.56 -25.95 -4.87
CA VAL A 660 -29.87 -25.45 -3.52
C VAL A 660 -28.99 -26.18 -2.51
N SER A 661 -28.51 -25.50 -1.47
CA SER A 661 -27.64 -26.15 -0.49
C SER A 661 -28.42 -27.13 0.39
N ALA A 662 -27.71 -28.06 1.03
CA ALA A 662 -28.34 -29.00 1.96
C ALA A 662 -28.95 -28.29 3.19
N GLU A 663 -28.40 -27.15 3.58
CA GLU A 663 -28.91 -26.31 4.67
C GLU A 663 -30.25 -25.67 4.29
N ASP A 664 -30.30 -25.06 3.10
CA ASP A 664 -31.53 -24.43 2.55
C ASP A 664 -32.66 -25.45 2.38
N LEU A 665 -32.35 -26.71 2.05
CA LEU A 665 -33.34 -27.77 1.88
C LEU A 665 -34.14 -28.02 3.18
N SER A 666 -33.47 -27.92 4.34
CA SER A 666 -34.11 -28.09 5.64
C SER A 666 -35.08 -26.94 5.96
N GLU A 667 -34.77 -25.72 5.52
CA GLU A 667 -35.66 -24.56 5.65
C GLU A 667 -36.86 -24.69 4.71
N PHE A 668 -36.64 -25.07 3.44
CA PHE A 668 -37.72 -25.30 2.48
C PHE A 668 -38.69 -26.38 2.96
N LYS A 669 -38.22 -27.41 3.69
CA LYS A 669 -39.10 -28.41 4.32
C LYS A 669 -40.11 -27.79 5.30
N ILE A 670 -39.65 -26.85 6.12
CA ILE A 670 -40.50 -26.14 7.08
C ILE A 670 -41.47 -25.20 6.34
N GLN A 671 -40.97 -24.47 5.35
CA GLN A 671 -41.74 -23.50 4.57
C GLN A 671 -42.84 -24.19 3.75
N VAL A 672 -42.55 -25.31 3.08
CA VAL A 672 -43.54 -26.10 2.32
C VAL A 672 -44.62 -26.65 3.25
N ALA A 673 -44.25 -27.18 4.42
CA ALA A 673 -45.21 -27.67 5.40
C ALA A 673 -46.09 -26.54 5.98
N ARG A 674 -45.55 -25.32 6.09
CA ARG A 674 -46.24 -24.13 6.61
C ARG A 674 -47.18 -23.49 5.58
N ALA A 675 -46.80 -23.47 4.31
CA ALA A 675 -47.53 -22.80 3.23
C ALA A 675 -48.91 -23.44 2.96
N GLY A 676 -49.08 -24.74 3.22
CA GLY A 676 -50.40 -25.40 3.18
C GLY A 676 -51.09 -25.32 1.81
N GLU A 677 -52.10 -24.45 1.66
CA GLU A 677 -52.93 -24.29 0.45
C GLU A 677 -52.12 -23.88 -0.80
N PRO A 678 -52.58 -24.20 -2.04
CA PRO A 678 -51.82 -23.93 -3.26
C PRO A 678 -51.77 -22.45 -3.70
N ASP A 679 -52.54 -21.57 -3.06
CA ASP A 679 -52.64 -20.16 -3.46
C ASP A 679 -51.56 -19.28 -2.80
N PRO A 680 -50.66 -18.65 -3.57
CA PRO A 680 -49.64 -17.73 -3.04
C PRO A 680 -50.20 -16.59 -2.18
N SER A 681 -51.45 -16.17 -2.40
CA SER A 681 -52.06 -15.06 -1.67
C SER A 681 -52.14 -15.31 -0.15
N ALA A 682 -52.27 -16.58 0.26
CA ALA A 682 -52.43 -17.02 1.64
C ALA A 682 -51.09 -17.27 2.38
N TRP A 683 -49.96 -17.27 1.67
CA TRP A 683 -48.64 -17.55 2.26
C TRP A 683 -48.06 -16.33 2.98
N ARG A 684 -47.14 -16.56 3.93
CA ARG A 684 -46.39 -15.47 4.56
C ARG A 684 -45.50 -14.79 3.53
N GLU A 685 -45.26 -13.49 3.70
CA GLU A 685 -44.43 -12.72 2.77
C GLU A 685 -43.01 -13.29 2.65
N GLU A 686 -42.42 -13.72 3.77
CA GLU A 686 -41.12 -14.38 3.82
C GLU A 686 -41.11 -15.71 3.04
N ASP A 687 -42.16 -16.54 3.15
CA ASP A 687 -42.28 -17.79 2.40
C ASP A 687 -42.41 -17.54 0.89
N ARG A 688 -43.21 -16.53 0.51
CA ARG A 688 -43.36 -16.12 -0.89
C ARG A 688 -42.04 -15.69 -1.49
N GLN A 689 -41.30 -14.83 -0.80
CA GLN A 689 -39.99 -14.34 -1.26
C GLN A 689 -38.99 -15.48 -1.44
N ASN A 690 -38.92 -16.40 -0.48
CA ASN A 690 -38.03 -17.55 -0.57
C ASN A 690 -38.39 -18.48 -1.72
N PHE A 691 -39.67 -18.82 -1.90
CA PHE A 691 -40.08 -19.62 -3.08
C PHE A 691 -39.80 -18.90 -4.41
N LEU A 692 -39.94 -17.58 -4.47
CA LEU A 692 -39.71 -16.80 -5.68
C LEU A 692 -38.26 -16.87 -6.19
N THR A 693 -37.29 -17.20 -5.33
CA THR A 693 -35.87 -17.38 -5.71
C THR A 693 -35.62 -18.59 -6.62
N LEU A 694 -36.36 -19.68 -6.42
CA LEU A 694 -36.09 -20.97 -7.08
C LEU A 694 -36.39 -20.99 -8.59
N PRO A 695 -37.50 -20.41 -9.09
CA PRO A 695 -37.80 -20.31 -10.51
C PRO A 695 -36.66 -19.74 -11.35
N PHE A 696 -35.99 -18.70 -10.85
CA PHE A 696 -34.93 -18.01 -11.57
C PHE A 696 -33.77 -18.93 -11.98
N LYS A 697 -33.53 -20.01 -11.22
CA LYS A 697 -32.49 -21.01 -11.47
C LYS A 697 -32.91 -22.13 -12.42
N LEU A 698 -34.18 -22.18 -12.82
CA LEU A 698 -34.69 -23.27 -13.66
C LEU A 698 -34.25 -23.14 -15.11
N VAL A 699 -33.54 -24.15 -15.60
CA VAL A 699 -33.26 -24.40 -17.02
C VAL A 699 -34.25 -25.41 -17.60
N ALA A 700 -34.99 -25.05 -18.65
CA ALA A 700 -36.05 -25.88 -19.23
C ALA A 700 -35.54 -27.23 -19.80
N ALA A 701 -34.36 -27.23 -20.41
CA ALA A 701 -33.76 -28.45 -20.98
C ALA A 701 -33.24 -29.44 -19.91
N ARG A 702 -32.85 -28.93 -18.73
CA ARG A 702 -32.27 -29.72 -17.63
C ARG A 702 -33.34 -30.22 -16.66
N HIS A 703 -34.23 -29.32 -16.22
CA HIS A 703 -35.22 -29.62 -15.19
C HIS A 703 -36.53 -30.05 -15.84
N ARG A 704 -36.60 -31.33 -16.20
CA ARG A 704 -37.77 -31.95 -16.88
C ARG A 704 -38.95 -32.08 -15.92
N GLY A 705 -39.71 -30.99 -15.75
CA GLY A 705 -40.89 -30.95 -14.86
C GLY A 705 -42.18 -30.43 -15.50
N GLY A 706 -42.17 -30.06 -16.78
CA GLY A 706 -43.33 -29.45 -17.44
C GLY A 706 -43.76 -28.08 -16.86
N MET A 707 -42.96 -27.53 -15.94
CA MET A 707 -43.26 -26.30 -15.20
C MET A 707 -43.13 -25.04 -16.07
N ILE A 708 -42.33 -25.07 -17.13
CA ILE A 708 -42.13 -23.95 -18.06
C ILE A 708 -42.97 -24.21 -19.32
N THR A 709 -44.23 -23.80 -19.29
CA THR A 709 -45.18 -23.90 -20.42
C THR A 709 -44.89 -22.85 -21.49
N ASP A 710 -45.43 -23.04 -22.70
CA ASP A 710 -45.27 -22.05 -23.79
C ASP A 710 -45.88 -20.68 -23.41
N GLU A 711 -46.92 -20.67 -22.58
CA GLU A 711 -47.50 -19.44 -22.02
C GLU A 711 -46.55 -18.71 -21.07
N ILE A 712 -45.81 -19.45 -20.23
CA ILE A 712 -44.78 -18.87 -19.35
C ILE A 712 -43.62 -18.34 -20.19
N GLN A 713 -43.18 -19.09 -21.21
CA GLN A 713 -42.13 -18.66 -22.13
C GLN A 713 -42.49 -17.34 -22.82
N SER A 714 -43.72 -17.21 -23.34
CA SER A 714 -44.19 -15.98 -23.98
C SER A 714 -44.20 -14.78 -23.02
N ARG A 715 -44.59 -14.98 -21.76
CA ARG A 715 -44.62 -13.90 -20.75
C ARG A 715 -43.22 -13.53 -20.27
N VAL A 716 -42.30 -14.49 -20.18
CA VAL A 716 -40.87 -14.22 -19.91
C VAL A 716 -40.25 -13.36 -21.01
N LEU A 717 -40.59 -13.63 -22.28
CA LEU A 717 -40.16 -12.78 -23.41
C LEU A 717 -40.78 -11.36 -23.36
N ASP A 718 -42.00 -11.22 -22.84
CA ASP A 718 -42.60 -9.88 -22.62
C ASP A 718 -41.86 -9.12 -21.50
N ILE A 719 -41.51 -9.79 -20.40
CA ILE A 719 -40.65 -9.20 -19.35
C ILE A 719 -39.31 -8.75 -19.92
N ARG A 720 -38.62 -9.60 -20.70
CA ARG A 720 -37.34 -9.28 -21.33
C ARG A 720 -37.42 -7.97 -22.13
N ARG A 721 -38.45 -7.84 -22.97
CA ARG A 721 -38.66 -6.64 -23.81
C ARG A 721 -38.85 -5.39 -22.95
N ARG A 722 -39.75 -5.45 -21.96
CA ARG A 722 -40.02 -4.32 -21.06
C ARG A 722 -38.82 -3.95 -20.20
N LEU A 723 -38.05 -4.94 -19.76
CA LEU A 723 -36.82 -4.71 -18.99
C LEU A 723 -35.81 -3.91 -19.81
N HIS A 724 -35.62 -4.29 -21.08
CA HIS A 724 -34.74 -3.59 -22.00
C HIS A 724 -35.22 -2.15 -22.28
N GLU A 725 -36.53 -1.96 -22.50
CA GLU A 725 -37.14 -0.63 -22.68
C GLU A 725 -36.98 0.29 -21.45
N ARG A 726 -37.11 -0.26 -20.23
CA ARG A 726 -36.99 0.52 -18.98
C ARG A 726 -35.56 0.91 -18.64
N LEU A 727 -34.60 0.03 -18.91
CA LEU A 727 -33.18 0.28 -18.61
C LEU A 727 -32.50 1.14 -19.68
N GLY A 728 -32.95 1.07 -20.94
CA GLY A 728 -32.40 1.84 -22.05
C GLY A 728 -31.03 1.34 -22.53
N GLU A 729 -30.52 1.96 -23.59
CA GLU A 729 -29.23 1.58 -24.19
C GLU A 729 -28.02 1.96 -23.32
N ASP A 730 -28.09 3.06 -22.57
CA ASP A 730 -27.01 3.55 -21.68
C ASP A 730 -26.98 2.87 -20.30
N ASN A 731 -27.57 1.68 -20.16
CA ASN A 731 -27.67 1.02 -18.87
C ASN A 731 -26.29 0.49 -18.40
N ASP A 732 -25.98 0.71 -17.14
CA ASP A 732 -24.75 0.26 -16.47
C ASP A 732 -24.98 -0.95 -15.54
N SER A 733 -26.20 -1.52 -15.60
CA SER A 733 -26.66 -2.56 -14.68
C SER A 733 -26.55 -3.96 -15.27
N ILE A 734 -26.78 -4.11 -16.58
CA ILE A 734 -26.76 -5.40 -17.29
C ILE A 734 -25.98 -5.22 -18.60
N GLY A 735 -24.96 -6.05 -18.81
CA GLY A 735 -24.38 -6.22 -20.13
C GLY A 735 -25.35 -7.01 -20.99
N PHE A 736 -26.21 -6.35 -21.76
CA PHE A 736 -27.15 -7.03 -22.65
C PHE A 736 -26.42 -7.82 -23.74
N ARG A 737 -26.99 -8.96 -24.15
CA ARG A 737 -26.47 -9.74 -25.28
C ARG A 737 -27.00 -9.14 -26.58
N ASP A 738 -26.08 -8.69 -27.42
CA ASP A 738 -26.38 -8.20 -28.76
C ASP A 738 -25.45 -8.86 -29.78
N GLU A 739 -26.04 -9.25 -30.91
CA GLU A 739 -25.35 -9.92 -32.00
C GLU A 739 -24.33 -9.02 -32.69
N ARG A 740 -24.45 -7.70 -32.54
CA ARG A 740 -23.59 -6.70 -33.19
C ARG A 740 -22.49 -6.14 -32.30
N THR A 741 -22.48 -6.50 -31.01
CA THR A 741 -21.53 -5.95 -30.05
C THR A 741 -20.86 -7.03 -29.20
N VAL A 742 -19.77 -6.64 -28.54
CA VAL A 742 -19.06 -7.47 -27.57
C VAL A 742 -19.53 -7.10 -26.17
N ASN A 743 -20.02 -8.10 -25.45
CA ASN A 743 -20.53 -7.96 -24.11
C ASN A 743 -19.36 -7.99 -23.10
N PRO A 744 -19.15 -6.94 -22.29
CA PRO A 744 -18.03 -6.85 -21.36
C PRO A 744 -18.18 -7.75 -20.12
N ALA A 745 -19.40 -8.21 -19.82
CA ALA A 745 -19.69 -8.98 -18.62
C ALA A 745 -19.42 -10.49 -18.78
N VAL A 746 -19.15 -10.96 -20.00
CA VAL A 746 -18.93 -12.39 -20.31
C VAL A 746 -17.55 -12.61 -20.93
N THR A 747 -17.12 -13.87 -20.96
CA THR A 747 -15.79 -14.23 -21.48
C THR A 747 -15.67 -13.98 -22.98
N LEU A 748 -14.45 -13.88 -23.51
CA LEU A 748 -14.23 -13.84 -24.96
C LEU A 748 -14.80 -15.08 -25.64
N GLN A 749 -14.67 -16.26 -25.02
CA GLN A 749 -15.27 -17.49 -25.51
C GLN A 749 -16.79 -17.38 -25.65
N ASP A 750 -17.48 -16.89 -24.62
CA ASP A 750 -18.95 -16.73 -24.66
C ASP A 750 -19.39 -15.68 -25.68
N ASN A 751 -18.58 -14.63 -25.88
CA ASN A 751 -18.81 -13.63 -26.91
C ASN A 751 -18.66 -14.21 -28.32
N ILE A 752 -17.67 -15.06 -28.56
CA ILE A 752 -17.45 -15.72 -29.85
C ILE A 752 -18.53 -16.78 -30.08
N LEU A 753 -18.86 -17.58 -29.07
CA LEU A 753 -19.87 -18.64 -29.16
C LEU A 753 -21.27 -18.06 -29.42
N PHE A 754 -21.61 -16.95 -28.77
CA PHE A 754 -22.92 -16.30 -28.83
C PHE A 754 -24.11 -17.28 -28.71
N GLY A 755 -23.95 -18.23 -27.81
CA GLY A 755 -24.92 -19.29 -27.51
C GLY A 755 -24.49 -20.04 -26.27
N THR A 756 -25.26 -21.05 -25.89
CA THR A 756 -24.90 -21.95 -24.79
C THR A 756 -24.85 -23.39 -25.27
N LEU A 757 -24.07 -24.23 -24.62
CA LEU A 757 -23.97 -25.64 -24.96
C LEU A 757 -25.27 -26.37 -24.67
N VAL A 758 -25.75 -27.16 -25.64
CA VAL A 758 -26.97 -27.97 -25.46
C VAL A 758 -26.72 -29.06 -24.43
N TYR A 759 -27.55 -29.10 -23.40
CA TYR A 759 -27.45 -30.08 -22.31
C TYR A 759 -27.65 -31.52 -22.82
N GLY A 760 -26.77 -32.43 -22.39
CA GLY A 760 -26.89 -33.88 -22.67
C GLY A 760 -26.12 -34.40 -23.89
N GLN A 761 -25.32 -33.57 -24.58
CA GLN A 761 -24.42 -34.03 -25.64
C GLN A 761 -23.02 -34.34 -25.09
N ALA A 762 -22.57 -35.59 -25.25
CA ALA A 762 -21.26 -36.04 -24.79
C ALA A 762 -20.12 -35.35 -25.57
N ASN A 763 -19.09 -34.91 -24.85
CA ASN A 763 -17.89 -34.23 -25.36
C ASN A 763 -18.18 -32.96 -26.17
N ALA A 764 -19.31 -32.29 -25.94
CA ALA A 764 -19.64 -31.05 -26.64
C ALA A 764 -18.59 -29.95 -26.41
N LYS A 765 -18.04 -29.87 -25.19
CA LYS A 765 -16.99 -28.93 -24.80
C LYS A 765 -15.61 -29.25 -25.39
N ASP A 766 -15.32 -30.50 -25.74
CA ASP A 766 -14.04 -30.89 -26.35
C ASP A 766 -14.07 -30.76 -27.89
N LYS A 767 -15.27 -30.77 -28.48
CA LYS A 767 -15.50 -30.60 -29.92
C LYS A 767 -15.58 -29.13 -30.34
N LEU A 768 -16.00 -28.27 -29.43
CA LEU A 768 -15.96 -26.80 -29.51
C LEU A 768 -14.61 -26.29 -29.03
#